data_AF-A0A7S6MSI0-F1
#
_entry.id   AF-A0A7S6MSI0-F1
#
_cell.length_a   1.000
_cell.length_b   1.000
_cell.length_c   1.000
_cell.angle_alpha   90.00
_cell.angle_beta   90.00
_cell.angle_gamma   90.00
#
_symmetry.space_group_name_H-M   'P 1'
#
loop_
_entity.id
_entity.type
_entity.pdbx_description
1 polymer ?
#
loop_
_entity_poly.entity_id
_entity_poly.type
_entity_poly.pdbx_seq_one_letter_code
_entity_poly.pdbx_strand_id
1 'polypeptide(L)'
;MKRYGLNIVLAALLICFAAAVFAQQTITAEAPPNSSNSIRSIDISTFQNGEVIAKLTLDRPLPTLPTGVALDNPHRIYFDFHQVANGLGKNVQEAAEGDLRSINIVQVGDRTRLVLNLARLMRHDMQAQGNSLLIKLVSVRESPVTASEVRFAEETPNQQVNSLQDIDFRRGANGEGRIEVDMTKPGTSVDVQLQNNDIFVEFVDTVLPGSLRRRFDVVDFATPVHTIETSKKGNNVRMHVKAGGRWEHSARQSGTRFVLEVRALSEDEEEQAKKKRANGGYTGDRLSLNFQDVEVRAVLQVIADFTNLNIIASDSVAGNLTLRLKDVPWDHALDIVLQAQGLDKRQTGNVIFVAPRKEMADRELLDVEAKMQIADMEPLRSEIFRLNHRRVNSMSFESMLSKRGTINMDDISNTVTVTDIPSRLEEIRKRIQKLDIFERQVMIEARIVVATDQFSRNLGARFGIQNANNVGSYGLGISGNLASSSSLASGGSASGSDNLNVNLPAAAATGLLGGPAALGLSLLKINNNRLINLELSALETDQRGRVIASPRVVTAHGVEAIIEQGDRVPYQQATSSGATSIRFIDATLRLKVKPLITYNGQVDMELNVNQDQIGTAINQFLPPPINTKSVTTKVLVENGGTVVIGGIFDRTENEVVNKVPMLGDIPVLGYVFRNTTKVDNKRELLIFVTPRILSESLNLQ
;
A
#
# COMPACT_ATOMS: atom_id res chain seq x y z
N MET A 1 27.15 -4.76 37.06
CA MET A 1 27.66 -3.68 37.93
C MET A 1 26.92 -2.41 37.53
N LYS A 2 25.93 -1.92 38.30
CA LYS A 2 26.08 -0.87 39.34
C LYS A 2 26.86 0.34 38.76
N ARG A 3 26.36 1.59 38.69
CA ARG A 3 25.54 2.33 39.66
C ARG A 3 25.26 3.78 39.20
N TYR A 4 24.11 4.32 39.67
CA TYR A 4 23.76 5.72 40.07
C TYR A 4 23.86 6.87 39.04
N GLY A 5 22.98 7.88 38.99
CA GLY A 5 21.90 8.32 39.88
C GLY A 5 22.24 9.60 40.67
N LEU A 6 21.42 10.65 40.46
CA LEU A 6 20.97 11.68 41.43
C LEU A 6 21.57 13.12 41.41
N ASN A 7 20.65 14.06 41.73
CA ASN A 7 20.70 15.50 42.08
C ASN A 7 20.39 16.44 40.90
N ILE A 8 19.23 17.12 40.79
CA ILE A 8 18.38 17.92 41.71
C ILE A 8 19.12 19.12 42.34
N VAL A 9 18.53 20.31 42.11
CA VAL A 9 18.53 21.59 42.89
C VAL A 9 19.44 22.73 42.40
N LEU A 10 18.83 23.75 41.76
CA LEU A 10 19.02 25.23 41.88
C LEU A 10 18.18 25.87 40.75
N ALA A 11 17.30 26.88 40.83
CA ALA A 11 16.95 27.95 41.78
C ALA A 11 15.48 28.37 41.45
N ALA A 12 14.56 28.65 42.39
CA ALA A 12 14.37 29.91 43.15
C ALA A 12 14.41 31.16 42.24
N LEU A 13 13.50 32.15 42.21
CA LEU A 13 12.58 32.72 43.21
C LEU A 13 11.83 33.91 42.53
N LEU A 14 10.55 34.19 42.88
CA LEU A 14 9.81 35.50 42.92
C LEU A 14 8.30 35.26 42.68
N ILE A 15 7.43 35.16 43.68
CA ILE A 15 6.90 36.15 44.67
C ILE A 15 5.78 37.06 44.09
N CYS A 16 4.55 36.70 44.49
CA CYS A 16 3.44 37.48 45.08
C CYS A 16 2.90 38.78 44.43
N PHE A 17 1.57 38.82 44.23
CA PHE A 17 0.55 39.68 44.90
C PHE A 17 -0.85 39.30 44.34
N ALA A 18 -1.83 38.75 45.09
CA ALA A 18 -2.85 39.41 45.95
C ALA A 18 -3.66 40.53 45.24
N ALA A 19 -4.99 40.68 45.29
CA ALA A 19 -6.10 40.03 45.99
C ALA A 19 -7.46 40.53 45.42
N ALA A 20 -8.52 39.74 45.68
CA ALA A 20 -9.93 40.09 45.97
C ALA A 20 -10.77 40.99 45.03
N VAL A 21 -12.02 40.57 44.74
CA VAL A 21 -13.27 41.10 45.33
C VAL A 21 -14.52 40.42 44.70
N PHE A 22 -15.51 40.16 45.57
CA PHE A 22 -16.85 39.62 45.35
C PHE A 22 -17.79 40.50 44.50
N ALA A 23 -18.79 39.89 43.83
CA ALA A 23 -20.22 40.25 43.97
C ALA A 23 -21.16 39.32 43.17
N GLN A 24 -22.18 38.78 43.83
CA GLN A 24 -23.42 38.24 43.24
C GLN A 24 -24.37 39.39 42.89
N GLN A 25 -25.16 39.28 41.81
CA GLN A 25 -26.58 39.69 41.80
C GLN A 25 -27.40 38.87 40.79
N THR A 26 -28.64 38.58 41.20
CA THR A 26 -29.74 37.88 40.54
C THR A 26 -30.77 38.86 39.94
N ILE A 27 -31.78 38.30 39.24
CA ILE A 27 -33.13 38.84 38.88
C ILE A 27 -33.16 39.47 37.45
N THR A 28 -34.11 39.25 36.51
CA THR A 28 -35.49 38.70 36.45
C THR A 28 -35.80 38.20 35.03
N ALA A 29 -36.82 37.35 34.90
CA ALA A 29 -37.52 37.04 33.65
C ALA A 29 -38.48 38.16 33.22
N GLU A 30 -38.60 38.41 31.91
CA GLU A 30 -39.74 39.10 31.31
C GLU A 30 -39.94 38.63 29.86
N ALA A 31 -41.18 38.37 29.47
CA ALA A 31 -41.68 38.10 28.11
C ALA A 31 -43.14 38.60 28.03
N PRO A 32 -43.77 38.78 26.85
CA PRO A 32 -43.36 39.40 25.57
C PRO A 32 -44.33 40.57 25.19
N PRO A 33 -44.36 41.08 23.94
CA PRO A 33 -45.46 40.66 23.05
C PRO A 33 -45.12 40.54 21.54
N ASN A 34 -46.00 39.81 20.85
CA ASN A 34 -45.97 39.40 19.45
C ASN A 34 -46.03 40.54 18.42
N SER A 35 -45.16 40.48 17.41
CA SER A 35 -45.43 41.01 16.06
C SER A 35 -44.38 40.45 15.10
N SER A 36 -44.80 39.64 14.12
CA SER A 36 -43.93 39.11 13.08
C SER A 36 -43.44 40.25 12.16
N ASN A 37 -42.14 40.29 11.89
CA ASN A 37 -41.54 41.19 10.90
C ASN A 37 -41.94 40.71 9.49
N SER A 38 -41.92 41.53 8.44
CA SER A 38 -42.26 41.07 7.08
C SER A 38 -41.39 41.71 5.98
N ILE A 39 -41.15 40.98 4.90
CA ILE A 39 -40.40 41.46 3.71
C ILE A 39 -41.34 42.26 2.80
N ARG A 40 -41.05 43.54 2.57
CA ARG A 40 -41.88 44.47 1.78
C ARG A 40 -41.46 44.62 0.32
N SER A 41 -40.16 44.75 0.07
CA SER A 41 -39.61 44.88 -1.29
C SER A 41 -38.31 44.09 -1.43
N ILE A 42 -38.02 43.68 -2.67
CA ILE A 42 -36.72 43.12 -3.07
C ILE A 42 -36.29 43.87 -4.33
N ASP A 43 -35.27 44.69 -4.19
CA ASP A 43 -34.69 45.48 -5.27
C ASP A 43 -33.35 44.84 -5.68
N ILE A 44 -33.16 44.59 -6.97
CA ILE A 44 -31.94 43.96 -7.50
C ILE A 44 -31.21 45.00 -8.35
N SER A 45 -29.91 45.14 -8.12
CA SER A 45 -29.05 46.05 -8.90
C SER A 45 -27.74 45.37 -9.27
N THR A 46 -27.27 45.62 -10.49
CA THR A 46 -25.98 45.12 -10.99
C THR A 46 -24.96 46.25 -11.15
N PHE A 47 -23.70 45.98 -10.78
CA PHE A 47 -22.59 46.92 -10.93
C PHE A 47 -21.66 46.47 -12.08
N GLN A 48 -20.93 47.41 -12.70
CA GLN A 48 -20.09 47.19 -13.89
C GLN A 48 -18.98 46.11 -13.71
N ASN A 49 -18.69 45.71 -12.47
CA ASN A 49 -17.73 44.68 -12.10
C ASN A 49 -18.31 43.25 -12.02
N GLY A 50 -19.58 43.05 -12.36
CA GLY A 50 -20.27 41.76 -12.30
C GLY A 50 -20.74 41.36 -10.89
N GLU A 51 -20.75 42.31 -9.95
CA GLU A 51 -21.36 42.15 -8.64
C GLU A 51 -22.87 42.39 -8.72
N VAL A 52 -23.65 41.48 -8.12
CA VAL A 52 -25.11 41.61 -8.01
C VAL A 52 -25.45 41.92 -6.56
N ILE A 53 -26.22 42.98 -6.30
CA ILE A 53 -26.72 43.31 -4.97
C ILE A 53 -28.23 43.14 -4.95
N ALA A 54 -28.72 42.27 -4.07
CA ALA A 54 -30.14 42.15 -3.75
C ALA A 54 -30.42 42.85 -2.42
N LYS A 55 -31.22 43.92 -2.45
CA LYS A 55 -31.64 44.70 -1.30
C LYS A 55 -33.05 44.29 -0.89
N LEU A 56 -33.19 43.73 0.31
CA LEU A 56 -34.49 43.39 0.90
C LEU A 56 -34.90 44.49 1.87
N THR A 57 -36.11 45.01 1.77
CA THR A 57 -36.66 46.00 2.71
C THR A 57 -37.66 45.32 3.65
N LEU A 58 -37.49 45.49 4.96
CA LEU A 58 -38.29 44.84 6.02
C LEU A 58 -39.06 45.88 6.85
N ASP A 59 -40.13 45.45 7.51
CA ASP A 59 -40.92 46.30 8.43
C ASP A 59 -40.13 46.75 9.66
N ARG A 60 -39.16 45.93 10.10
CA ARG A 60 -38.28 46.20 11.25
C ARG A 60 -36.85 45.73 10.97
N PRO A 61 -35.84 46.32 11.63
CA PRO A 61 -34.46 45.86 11.49
C PRO A 61 -34.32 44.41 11.98
N LEU A 62 -33.50 43.61 11.30
CA LEU A 62 -33.23 42.23 11.72
C LEU A 62 -32.38 42.22 12.99
N PRO A 63 -32.77 41.48 14.05
CA PRO A 63 -31.96 41.35 15.26
C PRO A 63 -30.69 40.53 15.03
N THR A 64 -30.72 39.60 14.06
CA THR A 64 -29.57 38.76 13.67
C THR A 64 -29.59 38.53 12.16
N LEU A 65 -28.42 38.60 11.52
CA LEU A 65 -28.27 38.27 10.10
C LEU A 65 -28.52 36.76 9.89
N PRO A 66 -29.30 36.35 8.87
CA PRO A 66 -29.50 34.93 8.54
C PRO A 66 -28.20 34.33 8.01
N THR A 67 -28.02 33.01 8.12
CA THR A 67 -26.87 32.31 7.53
C THR A 67 -27.23 31.87 6.11
N GLY A 68 -26.37 32.14 5.12
CA GLY A 68 -26.55 31.67 3.75
C GLY A 68 -25.90 30.32 3.50
N VAL A 69 -26.65 29.37 2.94
CA VAL A 69 -26.13 28.04 2.55
C VAL A 69 -26.08 27.97 1.02
N ALA A 70 -24.89 27.81 0.44
CA ALA A 70 -24.72 27.62 -1.00
C ALA A 70 -24.73 26.13 -1.38
N LEU A 71 -25.44 25.79 -2.46
CA LEU A 71 -25.49 24.47 -3.08
C LEU A 71 -24.84 24.55 -4.47
N ASP A 72 -24.01 23.57 -4.81
CA ASP A 72 -23.22 23.59 -6.06
C ASP A 72 -23.88 22.83 -7.22
N ASN A 73 -25.00 22.13 -6.98
CA ASN A 73 -25.73 21.41 -8.03
C ASN A 73 -27.20 21.18 -7.66
N PRO A 74 -28.18 21.96 -8.17
CA PRO A 74 -28.02 23.19 -8.97
C PRO A 74 -27.52 24.39 -8.14
N HIS A 75 -26.84 25.36 -8.78
CA HIS A 75 -26.29 26.55 -8.11
C HIS A 75 -27.39 27.40 -7.44
N ARG A 76 -27.50 27.31 -6.12
CA ARG A 76 -28.52 28.01 -5.32
C ARG A 76 -27.96 28.48 -3.99
N ILE A 77 -28.44 29.61 -3.48
CA ILE A 77 -28.14 30.07 -2.11
C ILE A 77 -29.44 30.21 -1.33
N TYR A 78 -29.51 29.59 -0.15
CA TYR A 78 -30.67 29.63 0.74
C TYR A 78 -30.39 30.51 1.94
N PHE A 79 -31.30 31.42 2.26
CA PHE A 79 -31.31 32.21 3.49
C PHE A 79 -32.58 31.92 4.28
N ASP A 80 -32.43 31.49 5.52
CA ASP A 80 -33.57 31.18 6.40
C ASP A 80 -33.78 32.33 7.40
N PHE A 81 -34.95 32.96 7.31
CA PHE A 81 -35.41 34.00 8.23
C PHE A 81 -36.37 33.40 9.25
N HIS A 82 -36.15 33.70 10.53
CA HIS A 82 -37.06 33.32 11.61
C HIS A 82 -37.95 34.50 12.00
N GLN A 83 -39.25 34.24 12.19
CA GLN A 83 -40.26 35.25 12.54
C GLN A 83 -40.38 36.43 11.55
N VAL A 84 -39.94 36.21 10.30
CA VAL A 84 -40.16 37.13 9.18
C VAL A 84 -41.16 36.49 8.21
N ALA A 85 -42.26 37.16 7.91
CA ALA A 85 -43.26 36.72 6.94
C ALA A 85 -42.99 37.28 5.52
N ASN A 86 -43.54 36.62 4.50
CA ASN A 86 -43.53 37.13 3.13
C ASN A 86 -44.60 38.22 2.95
N GLY A 87 -44.20 39.49 2.95
CA GLY A 87 -45.07 40.64 2.74
C GLY A 87 -45.15 41.14 1.29
N LEU A 88 -44.45 40.49 0.33
CA LEU A 88 -44.42 40.89 -1.09
C LEU A 88 -45.67 40.49 -1.88
N GLY A 89 -46.50 39.59 -1.33
CA GLY A 89 -47.68 39.06 -2.02
C GLY A 89 -47.36 38.12 -3.19
N LYS A 90 -46.08 37.81 -3.44
CA LYS A 90 -45.60 36.90 -4.49
C LYS A 90 -44.53 35.96 -3.92
N ASN A 91 -44.47 34.73 -4.41
CA ASN A 91 -43.50 33.71 -3.98
C ASN A 91 -42.28 33.60 -4.89
N VAL A 92 -42.28 34.31 -6.02
CA VAL A 92 -41.19 34.31 -7.00
C VAL A 92 -41.00 35.75 -7.49
N GLN A 93 -39.75 36.21 -7.45
CA GLN A 93 -39.30 37.45 -8.06
C GLN A 93 -38.26 37.09 -9.14
N GLU A 94 -38.53 37.42 -10.39
CA GLU A 94 -37.56 37.22 -11.47
C GLU A 94 -36.44 38.25 -11.39
N ALA A 95 -35.21 37.79 -11.61
CA ALA A 95 -34.01 38.60 -11.64
C ALA A 95 -33.42 38.49 -13.06
N ALA A 96 -33.61 39.52 -13.89
CA ALA A 96 -33.11 39.54 -15.26
C ALA A 96 -31.71 40.17 -15.38
N GLU A 97 -31.05 40.48 -14.26
CA GLU A 97 -29.77 41.19 -14.22
C GLU A 97 -28.65 40.35 -13.58
N GLY A 98 -27.57 40.12 -14.33
CA GLY A 98 -26.37 39.42 -13.87
C GLY A 98 -26.50 37.90 -13.79
N ASP A 99 -25.79 37.27 -12.86
CA ASP A 99 -25.78 35.80 -12.66
C ASP A 99 -26.89 35.29 -11.72
N LEU A 100 -27.73 36.19 -11.18
CA LEU A 100 -28.89 35.85 -10.37
C LEU A 100 -30.10 35.70 -11.31
N ARG A 101 -30.70 34.50 -11.37
CA ARG A 101 -31.81 34.16 -12.28
C ARG A 101 -33.19 34.46 -11.68
N SER A 102 -33.39 34.10 -10.42
CA SER A 102 -34.64 34.36 -9.71
C SER A 102 -34.47 34.21 -8.21
N ILE A 103 -35.37 34.83 -7.46
CA ILE A 103 -35.46 34.73 -6.00
C ILE A 103 -36.81 34.11 -5.66
N ASN A 104 -36.81 32.93 -5.06
CA ASN A 104 -38.02 32.26 -4.59
C ASN A 104 -38.16 32.46 -3.08
N ILE A 105 -39.37 32.77 -2.62
CA ILE A 105 -39.69 32.99 -1.21
C ILE A 105 -40.69 31.93 -0.80
N VAL A 106 -40.29 31.09 0.16
CA VAL A 106 -41.09 29.97 0.65
C VAL A 106 -41.30 30.16 2.14
N GLN A 107 -42.52 30.50 2.54
CA GLN A 107 -42.88 30.63 3.96
C GLN A 107 -43.61 29.38 4.45
N VAL A 108 -43.13 28.79 5.55
CA VAL A 108 -43.75 27.65 6.24
C VAL A 108 -43.76 27.96 7.74
N GLY A 109 -44.94 28.24 8.29
CA GLY A 109 -45.07 28.68 9.69
C GLY A 109 -44.28 29.96 9.97
N ASP A 110 -43.43 29.92 11.01
CA ASP A 110 -42.58 31.04 11.45
C ASP A 110 -41.20 31.09 10.77
N ARG A 111 -41.02 30.36 9.67
CA ARG A 111 -39.78 30.38 8.88
C ARG A 111 -40.07 30.77 7.44
N THR A 112 -39.32 31.75 6.95
CA THR A 112 -39.32 32.13 5.53
C THR A 112 -37.94 31.83 4.95
N ARG A 113 -37.92 30.94 3.96
CA ARG A 113 -36.73 30.57 3.20
C ARG A 113 -36.69 31.36 1.90
N LEU A 114 -35.61 32.10 1.70
CA LEU A 114 -35.34 32.85 0.48
C LEU A 114 -34.27 32.12 -0.33
N VAL A 115 -34.61 31.72 -1.56
CA VAL A 115 -33.78 30.89 -2.44
C VAL A 115 -33.36 31.69 -3.65
N LEU A 116 -32.07 31.94 -3.79
CA LEU A 116 -31.50 32.61 -4.96
C LEU A 116 -31.06 31.54 -5.94
N ASN A 117 -31.66 31.49 -7.12
CA ASN A 117 -31.24 30.62 -8.22
C ASN A 117 -30.16 31.34 -9.02
N LEU A 118 -28.99 30.73 -9.17
CA LEU A 118 -27.81 31.34 -9.77
C LEU A 118 -27.41 30.63 -11.07
N ALA A 119 -26.78 31.35 -11.99
CA ALA A 119 -26.22 30.79 -13.22
C ALA A 119 -24.89 30.04 -12.99
N ARG A 120 -24.14 30.41 -11.95
CA ARG A 120 -22.85 29.82 -11.54
C ARG A 120 -22.65 29.99 -10.03
N LEU A 121 -21.67 29.29 -9.45
CA LEU A 121 -21.36 29.40 -8.02
C LEU A 121 -20.86 30.82 -7.65
N MET A 122 -21.57 31.48 -6.72
CA MET A 122 -21.25 32.83 -6.24
C MET A 122 -21.03 32.79 -4.73
N ARG A 123 -20.09 33.59 -4.20
CA ARG A 123 -20.00 33.91 -2.78
C ARG A 123 -21.00 35.01 -2.44
N HIS A 124 -21.54 34.98 -1.23
CA HIS A 124 -22.44 36.01 -0.72
C HIS A 124 -21.81 36.72 0.48
N ASP A 125 -22.07 38.01 0.61
CA ASP A 125 -21.82 38.81 1.79
C ASP A 125 -23.11 39.54 2.17
N MET A 126 -23.37 39.70 3.46
CA MET A 126 -24.63 40.25 3.96
C MET A 126 -24.39 41.38 4.93
N GLN A 127 -25.03 42.52 4.67
CA GLN A 127 -24.96 43.68 5.53
C GLN A 127 -26.36 44.19 5.85
N ALA A 128 -26.68 44.27 7.15
CA ALA A 128 -27.90 44.94 7.61
C ALA A 128 -27.65 46.45 7.67
N GLN A 129 -28.51 47.22 7.03
CA GLN A 129 -28.56 48.68 7.09
C GLN A 129 -29.97 49.10 7.54
N GLY A 130 -30.14 49.29 8.85
CA GLY A 130 -31.44 49.59 9.45
C GLY A 130 -32.48 48.53 9.10
N ASN A 131 -33.57 48.94 8.45
CA ASN A 131 -34.64 48.06 7.98
C ASN A 131 -34.35 47.33 6.66
N SER A 132 -33.17 47.52 6.07
CA SER A 132 -32.80 46.89 4.81
C SER A 132 -31.67 45.89 4.97
N LEU A 133 -31.76 44.74 4.31
CA LEU A 133 -30.71 43.73 4.22
C LEU A 133 -30.13 43.76 2.81
N LEU A 134 -28.83 44.03 2.70
CA LEU A 134 -28.08 43.97 1.45
C LEU A 134 -27.39 42.62 1.35
N ILE A 135 -27.70 41.86 0.29
CA ILE A 135 -27.03 40.61 -0.06
C ILE A 135 -26.18 40.88 -1.30
N LYS A 136 -24.87 40.95 -1.11
CA LYS A 136 -23.89 41.15 -2.18
C LYS A 136 -23.43 39.78 -2.69
N LEU A 137 -23.56 39.53 -3.99
CA LEU A 137 -23.15 38.30 -4.66
C LEU A 137 -21.93 38.58 -5.55
N VAL A 138 -20.86 37.80 -5.36
CA VAL A 138 -19.60 37.92 -6.09
C VAL A 138 -19.24 36.57 -6.72
N SER A 139 -18.92 36.58 -8.02
CA SER A 139 -18.48 35.35 -8.71
C SER A 139 -17.16 34.83 -8.16
N VAL A 140 -17.08 33.52 -7.92
CA VAL A 140 -15.83 32.86 -7.52
C VAL A 140 -14.99 32.66 -8.78
N ARG A 141 -14.00 33.53 -9.01
CA ARG A 141 -12.99 33.30 -10.06
C ARG A 141 -11.98 32.29 -9.54
N GLU A 142 -11.86 31.15 -10.20
CA GLU A 142 -10.74 30.25 -9.99
C GLU A 142 -9.44 30.95 -10.44
N SER A 143 -8.45 30.98 -9.56
CA SER A 143 -7.10 31.40 -9.86
C SER A 143 -6.13 30.47 -9.13
N PRO A 144 -4.97 30.18 -9.73
CA PRO A 144 -4.12 29.05 -9.37
C PRO A 144 -3.41 29.26 -8.03
N VAL A 145 -3.24 28.15 -7.33
CA VAL A 145 -2.62 28.05 -6.00
C VAL A 145 -1.14 28.46 -6.06
N THR A 146 -0.78 29.48 -5.29
CA THR A 146 0.61 29.70 -4.82
C THR A 146 0.61 29.55 -3.31
N ALA A 147 1.58 28.78 -2.82
CA ALA A 147 1.75 28.42 -1.41
C ALA A 147 1.97 29.64 -0.51
N SER A 148 1.41 29.60 0.70
CA SER A 148 1.90 30.37 1.84
C SER A 148 1.57 29.68 3.16
N GLU A 149 2.65 29.29 3.83
CA GLU A 149 2.96 29.21 5.25
C GLU A 149 1.87 28.98 6.32
N VAL A 150 2.19 28.01 7.17
CA VAL A 150 1.57 27.67 8.44
C VAL A 150 1.73 28.82 9.44
N ARG A 151 0.62 29.30 10.01
CA ARG A 151 0.59 30.00 11.31
C ARG A 151 -0.35 29.27 12.25
N PHE A 152 0.15 28.99 13.46
CA PHE A 152 -0.59 28.33 14.53
C PHE A 152 -1.44 29.34 15.31
N ALA A 153 -2.70 28.95 15.49
CA ALA A 153 -3.65 29.24 16.57
C ALA A 153 -3.97 30.70 16.96
N GLU A 154 -5.23 31.07 16.76
CA GLU A 154 -6.00 31.83 17.74
C GLU A 154 -7.46 31.37 17.71
N GLU A 155 -7.97 30.86 18.83
CA GLU A 155 -9.37 30.50 19.02
C GLU A 155 -10.20 31.76 19.25
N THR A 156 -11.36 31.85 18.59
CA THR A 156 -12.50 32.66 19.06
C THR A 156 -13.75 31.79 19.11
N PRO A 157 -14.64 32.02 20.11
CA PRO A 157 -15.51 30.98 20.62
C PRO A 157 -16.90 30.98 19.96
N ASN A 158 -17.54 29.81 20.04
CA ASN A 158 -18.99 29.62 20.12
C ASN A 158 -19.79 29.43 18.81
N GLN A 159 -19.51 28.34 18.11
CA GLN A 159 -20.58 27.45 17.62
C GLN A 159 -20.26 26.06 18.20
N GLN A 160 -21.13 25.51 19.06
CA GLN A 160 -21.02 24.14 19.51
C GLN A 160 -21.27 23.19 18.32
N VAL A 161 -20.22 22.96 17.54
CA VAL A 161 -20.21 21.96 16.48
C VAL A 161 -20.29 20.59 17.14
N ASN A 162 -21.23 19.77 16.69
CA ASN A 162 -21.38 18.44 17.23
C ASN A 162 -20.12 17.61 16.93
N SER A 163 -19.46 17.10 17.95
CA SER A 163 -18.24 16.30 17.82
C SER A 163 -18.27 15.05 18.70
N LEU A 164 -17.51 14.05 18.30
CA LEU A 164 -17.24 12.88 19.15
C LEU A 164 -16.27 13.30 20.25
N GLN A 165 -16.62 13.03 21.51
CA GLN A 165 -15.79 13.31 22.68
C GLN A 165 -14.87 12.15 23.02
N ASP A 166 -15.41 10.93 23.03
CA ASP A 166 -14.67 9.72 23.37
C ASP A 166 -15.26 8.47 22.71
N ILE A 167 -14.42 7.44 22.56
CA ILE A 167 -14.79 6.11 22.06
C ILE A 167 -14.11 5.09 22.99
N ASP A 168 -14.91 4.42 23.82
CA ASP A 168 -14.46 3.39 24.75
C ASP A 168 -14.95 2.00 24.30
N PHE A 169 -14.17 0.97 24.65
CA PHE A 169 -14.54 -0.42 24.41
C PHE A 169 -14.44 -1.23 25.70
N ARG A 170 -15.50 -1.96 26.02
CA ARG A 170 -15.57 -2.81 27.21
C ARG A 170 -16.13 -4.18 26.89
N ARG A 171 -15.63 -5.19 27.59
CA ARG A 171 -16.21 -6.53 27.62
C ARG A 171 -17.35 -6.56 28.64
N GLY A 172 -18.54 -6.96 28.20
CA GLY A 172 -19.71 -7.18 29.06
C GLY A 172 -19.66 -8.50 29.84
N ALA A 173 -20.61 -8.69 30.75
CA ALA A 173 -20.61 -9.81 31.68
C ALA A 173 -20.80 -11.17 30.99
N ASN A 174 -21.48 -11.20 29.84
CA ASN A 174 -21.77 -12.41 29.08
C ASN A 174 -20.84 -12.59 27.86
N GLY A 175 -19.72 -11.84 27.80
CA GLY A 175 -18.75 -11.91 26.70
C GLY A 175 -19.11 -11.06 25.47
N GLU A 176 -20.14 -10.20 25.57
CA GLU A 176 -20.46 -9.21 24.55
C GLU A 176 -19.41 -8.08 24.49
N GLY A 177 -19.12 -7.60 23.28
CA GLY A 177 -18.33 -6.39 23.09
C GLY A 177 -19.23 -5.15 23.12
N ARG A 178 -19.01 -4.24 24.07
CA ARG A 178 -19.74 -2.98 24.20
C ARG A 178 -18.85 -1.83 23.76
N ILE A 179 -19.30 -1.11 22.75
CA ILE A 179 -18.67 0.12 22.24
C ILE A 179 -19.49 1.30 22.73
N GLU A 180 -18.88 2.20 23.50
CA GLU A 180 -19.51 3.40 24.04
C GLU A 180 -18.91 4.63 23.35
N VAL A 181 -19.76 5.43 22.70
CA VAL A 181 -19.36 6.63 21.99
C VAL A 181 -20.04 7.84 22.63
N ASP A 182 -19.25 8.75 23.17
CA ASP A 182 -19.72 9.99 23.78
C ASP A 182 -19.71 11.14 22.78
N MET A 183 -20.79 11.92 22.75
CA MET A 183 -21.01 13.01 21.80
C MET A 183 -21.29 14.33 22.53
N THR A 184 -20.96 15.46 21.92
CA THR A 184 -21.23 16.77 22.53
C THR A 184 -22.70 17.14 22.61
N LYS A 185 -23.55 16.63 21.69
CA LYS A 185 -24.96 17.03 21.59
C LYS A 185 -25.90 15.82 21.66
N PRO A 186 -26.93 15.86 22.52
CA PRO A 186 -27.97 14.84 22.52
C PRO A 186 -28.86 14.96 21.27
N GLY A 187 -29.28 13.82 20.71
CA GLY A 187 -30.17 13.78 19.54
C GLY A 187 -29.47 13.86 18.18
N THR A 188 -28.18 13.53 18.11
CA THR A 188 -27.50 13.32 16.82
C THR A 188 -28.06 12.10 16.11
N SER A 189 -28.40 12.21 14.83
CA SER A 189 -28.84 11.06 14.04
C SER A 189 -27.68 10.08 13.83
N VAL A 190 -27.86 8.85 14.27
CA VAL A 190 -26.92 7.74 14.08
C VAL A 190 -27.57 6.69 13.19
N ASP A 191 -26.97 6.41 12.04
CA ASP A 191 -27.39 5.35 11.14
C ASP A 191 -26.49 4.12 11.33
N VAL A 192 -27.09 2.93 11.47
CA VAL A 192 -26.34 1.68 11.67
C VAL A 192 -26.66 0.76 10.48
N GLN A 193 -25.66 0.53 9.64
CA GLN A 193 -25.76 -0.28 8.45
C GLN A 193 -24.92 -1.56 8.57
N LEU A 194 -25.47 -2.67 8.08
CA LEU A 194 -24.77 -3.95 8.05
C LEU A 194 -24.34 -4.25 6.61
N GLN A 195 -23.03 -4.45 6.40
CA GLN A 195 -22.49 -4.74 5.08
C GLN A 195 -21.38 -5.79 5.19
N ASN A 196 -21.53 -6.92 4.49
CA ASN A 196 -20.52 -7.99 4.42
C ASN A 196 -20.02 -8.51 5.78
N ASN A 197 -20.93 -8.71 6.75
CA ASN A 197 -20.60 -9.18 8.11
C ASN A 197 -19.78 -8.18 8.96
N ASP A 198 -19.74 -6.91 8.55
CA ASP A 198 -19.21 -5.78 9.32
C ASP A 198 -20.33 -4.78 9.64
N ILE A 199 -20.17 -4.00 10.72
CA ILE A 199 -21.10 -2.95 11.14
C ILE A 199 -20.50 -1.59 10.77
N PHE A 200 -21.28 -0.78 10.06
CA PHE A 200 -20.97 0.61 9.74
C PHE A 200 -21.92 1.52 10.50
N VAL A 201 -21.40 2.31 11.44
CA VAL A 201 -22.15 3.32 12.18
C VAL A 201 -21.80 4.69 11.60
N GLU A 202 -22.79 5.43 11.11
CA GLU A 202 -22.63 6.75 10.53
C GLU A 202 -23.28 7.81 11.44
N PHE A 203 -22.45 8.67 12.01
CA PHE A 203 -22.87 9.81 12.83
C PHE A 203 -23.02 11.03 11.92
N VAL A 204 -24.25 11.50 11.75
CA VAL A 204 -24.58 12.59 10.82
C VAL A 204 -24.16 13.94 11.41
N ASP A 205 -23.61 14.83 10.55
CA ASP A 205 -23.19 16.19 10.93
C ASP A 205 -22.33 16.24 12.21
N THR A 206 -21.41 15.28 12.32
CA THR A 206 -20.54 15.12 13.48
C THR A 206 -19.08 15.29 13.05
N VAL A 207 -18.32 16.06 13.82
CA VAL A 207 -16.89 16.24 13.62
C VAL A 207 -16.11 15.17 14.39
N LEU A 208 -15.18 14.51 13.71
CA LEU A 208 -14.22 13.60 14.32
C LEU A 208 -12.94 14.38 14.70
N PRO A 209 -12.63 14.54 16.00
CA PRO A 209 -11.35 15.10 16.44
C PRO A 209 -10.19 14.21 15.98
N GLY A 210 -9.03 14.83 15.70
CA GLY A 210 -7.84 14.08 15.25
C GLY A 210 -7.35 13.02 16.25
N SER A 211 -7.60 13.21 17.55
CA SER A 211 -7.27 12.25 18.61
C SER A 211 -8.06 10.94 18.49
N LEU A 212 -9.28 10.99 17.97
CA LEU A 212 -10.18 9.84 17.82
C LEU A 212 -10.13 9.23 16.42
N ARG A 213 -9.24 9.69 15.52
CA ARG A 213 -8.99 9.05 14.21
C ARG A 213 -7.99 7.90 14.36
N ARG A 214 -8.39 6.87 15.12
CA ARG A 214 -7.54 5.73 15.48
C ARG A 214 -8.26 4.41 15.19
N ARG A 215 -7.46 3.36 15.05
CA ARG A 215 -7.94 1.99 14.92
C ARG A 215 -7.70 1.29 16.26
N PHE A 216 -8.77 0.81 16.90
CA PHE A 216 -8.70 0.00 18.11
C PHE A 216 -8.66 -1.47 17.71
N ASP A 217 -7.66 -2.21 18.19
CA ASP A 217 -7.59 -3.66 18.14
C ASP A 217 -8.05 -4.19 19.50
N VAL A 218 -9.12 -4.99 19.49
CA VAL A 218 -9.80 -5.46 20.72
C VAL A 218 -9.90 -6.99 20.79
N VAL A 219 -9.08 -7.68 19.99
CA VAL A 219 -9.05 -9.16 19.93
C VAL A 219 -8.74 -9.80 21.30
N ASP A 220 -7.88 -9.17 22.11
CA ASP A 220 -7.47 -9.68 23.43
C ASP A 220 -8.62 -9.74 24.46
N PHE A 221 -9.73 -9.04 24.21
CA PHE A 221 -10.87 -9.01 25.13
C PHE A 221 -11.82 -10.20 24.98
N ALA A 222 -11.51 -11.18 24.12
CA ALA A 222 -12.31 -12.39 23.92
C ALA A 222 -13.80 -12.08 23.67
N THR A 223 -14.04 -11.08 22.81
CA THR A 223 -15.35 -10.66 22.32
C THR A 223 -15.46 -10.92 20.82
N PRO A 224 -16.68 -10.92 20.22
CA PRO A 224 -16.84 -11.06 18.77
C PRO A 224 -16.24 -9.92 17.96
N VAL A 225 -16.07 -8.74 18.55
CA VAL A 225 -15.47 -7.58 17.89
C VAL A 225 -13.96 -7.76 17.83
N HIS A 226 -13.37 -7.57 16.66
CA HIS A 226 -11.92 -7.63 16.45
C HIS A 226 -11.31 -6.24 16.29
N THR A 227 -11.98 -5.35 15.56
CA THR A 227 -11.40 -4.04 15.22
C THR A 227 -12.48 -2.96 15.15
N ILE A 228 -12.17 -1.76 15.63
CA ILE A 228 -13.01 -0.56 15.53
C ILE A 228 -12.19 0.54 14.88
N GLU A 229 -12.67 1.11 13.78
CA GLU A 229 -11.98 2.17 13.03
C GLU A 229 -12.92 3.33 12.74
N THR A 230 -12.54 4.55 13.11
CA THR A 230 -13.31 5.77 12.87
C THR A 230 -12.64 6.65 11.82
N SER A 231 -13.43 7.04 10.81
CA SER A 231 -12.99 7.84 9.68
C SER A 231 -14.00 8.95 9.34
N LYS A 232 -13.51 10.03 8.75
CA LYS A 232 -14.37 11.12 8.26
C LYS A 232 -14.89 10.78 6.87
N LYS A 233 -16.20 10.88 6.65
CA LYS A 233 -16.85 10.73 5.35
C LYS A 233 -17.72 11.96 5.07
N GLY A 234 -17.17 12.93 4.35
CA GLY A 234 -17.84 14.21 4.12
C GLY A 234 -18.05 14.97 5.43
N ASN A 235 -19.30 15.29 5.76
CA ASN A 235 -19.70 15.94 7.02
C ASN A 235 -20.02 14.95 8.15
N ASN A 236 -19.97 13.64 7.87
CA ASN A 236 -20.32 12.59 8.81
C ASN A 236 -19.07 11.88 9.34
N VAL A 237 -19.19 11.26 10.51
CA VAL A 237 -18.20 10.30 11.00
C VAL A 237 -18.71 8.90 10.70
N ARG A 238 -17.86 8.06 10.12
CA ARG A 238 -18.13 6.65 9.90
C ARG A 238 -17.24 5.82 10.81
N MET A 239 -17.86 5.03 11.69
CA MET A 239 -17.22 3.99 12.48
C MET A 239 -17.45 2.64 11.81
N HIS A 240 -16.37 1.96 11.47
CA HIS A 240 -16.35 0.61 10.93
C HIS A 240 -15.95 -0.36 12.04
N VAL A 241 -16.85 -1.27 12.39
CA VAL A 241 -16.62 -2.31 13.39
C VAL A 241 -16.55 -3.65 12.68
N LYS A 242 -15.39 -4.30 12.74
CA LYS A 242 -15.18 -5.65 12.23
C LYS A 242 -15.42 -6.66 13.34
N ALA A 243 -16.30 -7.62 13.10
CA ALA A 243 -16.63 -8.67 14.05
C ALA A 243 -16.50 -10.05 13.40
N GLY A 244 -15.89 -10.98 14.11
CA GLY A 244 -15.70 -12.36 13.70
C GLY A 244 -16.80 -13.29 14.22
N GLY A 245 -17.04 -14.38 13.49
CA GLY A 245 -18.05 -15.38 13.85
C GLY A 245 -19.49 -14.92 13.57
N ARG A 246 -20.45 -15.62 14.18
CA ARG A 246 -21.87 -15.26 14.11
C ARG A 246 -22.27 -14.50 15.35
N TRP A 247 -22.81 -13.31 15.16
CA TRP A 247 -23.11 -12.37 16.23
C TRP A 247 -24.43 -11.64 15.95
N GLU A 248 -25.01 -11.11 17.00
CA GLU A 248 -26.14 -10.17 16.94
C GLU A 248 -25.70 -8.86 17.58
N HIS A 249 -26.27 -7.75 17.12
CA HIS A 249 -25.98 -6.43 17.66
C HIS A 249 -27.25 -5.75 18.16
N SER A 250 -27.11 -4.92 19.19
CA SER A 250 -28.13 -3.97 19.60
C SER A 250 -27.51 -2.59 19.72
N ALA A 251 -28.16 -1.59 19.16
CA ALA A 251 -27.71 -0.20 19.21
C ALA A 251 -28.75 0.64 19.94
N ARG A 252 -28.30 1.43 20.92
CA ARG A 252 -29.16 2.32 21.71
C ARG A 252 -28.46 3.66 21.92
N GLN A 253 -29.20 4.75 21.78
CA GLN A 253 -28.71 6.09 22.05
C GLN A 253 -29.47 6.67 23.25
N SER A 254 -28.74 7.14 24.25
CA SER A 254 -29.29 7.77 25.45
C SER A 254 -28.65 9.15 25.61
N GLY A 255 -29.40 10.19 25.26
CA GLY A 255 -28.91 11.56 25.29
C GLY A 255 -27.68 11.73 24.39
N THR A 256 -26.52 11.99 25.01
CA THR A 256 -25.21 12.22 24.39
C THR A 256 -24.40 10.94 24.18
N ARG A 257 -24.84 9.79 24.67
CA ARG A 257 -24.10 8.53 24.59
C ARG A 257 -24.75 7.55 23.62
N PHE A 258 -23.96 7.01 22.71
CA PHE A 258 -24.35 5.92 21.83
C PHE A 258 -23.66 4.62 22.29
N VAL A 259 -24.44 3.55 22.42
CA VAL A 259 -23.94 2.24 22.85
C VAL A 259 -24.28 1.20 21.80
N LEU A 260 -23.25 0.53 21.28
CA LEU A 260 -23.36 -0.62 20.39
C LEU A 260 -22.88 -1.87 21.14
N GLU A 261 -23.78 -2.82 21.36
CA GLU A 261 -23.49 -4.10 21.99
C GLU A 261 -23.47 -5.18 20.92
N VAL A 262 -22.40 -5.98 20.86
CA VAL A 262 -22.22 -7.08 19.91
C VAL A 262 -22.00 -8.37 20.69
N ARG A 263 -22.94 -9.31 20.59
CA ARG A 263 -22.92 -10.60 21.30
C ARG A 263 -22.74 -11.76 20.34
N ALA A 264 -21.97 -12.77 20.72
CA ALA A 264 -21.89 -14.03 19.95
C ALA A 264 -23.23 -14.76 20.06
N LEU A 265 -23.73 -15.31 18.95
CA LEU A 265 -24.83 -16.27 19.03
C LEU A 265 -24.31 -17.59 19.64
N SER A 266 -25.02 -18.12 20.63
CA SER A 266 -24.72 -19.44 21.20
C SER A 266 -25.18 -20.58 20.27
N GLU A 267 -24.50 -21.73 20.33
CA GLU A 267 -24.89 -22.94 19.56
C GLU A 267 -26.31 -23.44 19.93
N ASP A 268 -26.79 -23.16 21.15
CA ASP A 268 -28.14 -23.51 21.61
C ASP A 268 -29.24 -22.65 20.96
N GLU A 269 -28.99 -21.36 20.74
CA GLU A 269 -29.85 -20.49 19.94
C GLU A 269 -29.78 -20.86 18.45
N GLU A 270 -28.66 -21.43 18.00
CA GLU A 270 -28.48 -21.96 16.66
C GLU A 270 -29.22 -23.28 16.45
N GLU A 271 -29.37 -24.14 17.47
CA GLU A 271 -30.24 -25.31 17.41
C GLU A 271 -31.72 -24.92 17.36
N GLN A 272 -32.10 -23.83 18.04
CA GLN A 272 -33.45 -23.27 17.98
C GLN A 272 -33.71 -22.52 16.66
N ALA A 273 -32.71 -21.82 16.11
CA ALA A 273 -32.77 -21.17 14.81
C ALA A 273 -32.65 -22.17 13.65
N LYS A 274 -31.90 -23.27 13.81
CA LYS A 274 -31.88 -24.43 12.92
C LYS A 274 -33.17 -25.22 13.04
N LYS A 275 -33.82 -25.37 14.21
CA LYS A 275 -35.18 -25.92 14.32
C LYS A 275 -36.22 -25.00 13.66
N LYS A 276 -36.05 -23.68 13.73
CA LYS A 276 -36.88 -22.70 12.99
C LYS A 276 -36.60 -22.67 11.47
N ARG A 277 -35.39 -22.99 11.02
CA ARG A 277 -35.00 -23.05 9.58
C ARG A 277 -35.15 -24.44 8.96
N ALA A 278 -35.04 -25.50 9.74
CA ALA A 278 -35.23 -26.89 9.32
C ALA A 278 -36.71 -27.26 9.18
N ASN A 279 -37.61 -26.52 9.83
CA ASN A 279 -39.06 -26.64 9.64
C ASN A 279 -39.61 -25.81 8.46
N GLY A 280 -38.76 -25.40 7.51
CA GLY A 280 -39.14 -24.57 6.36
C GLY A 280 -39.46 -23.14 6.80
N GLY A 281 -38.79 -22.14 6.23
CA GLY A 281 -38.91 -20.73 6.62
C GLY A 281 -40.26 -20.09 6.27
N TYR A 282 -41.34 -20.62 6.82
CA TYR A 282 -42.69 -20.14 6.66
C TYR A 282 -42.98 -19.11 7.77
N THR A 283 -43.18 -17.86 7.37
CA THR A 283 -43.27 -16.67 8.24
C THR A 283 -44.67 -16.06 8.25
N GLY A 284 -45.59 -16.63 7.47
CA GLY A 284 -46.95 -16.14 7.33
C GLY A 284 -47.80 -16.26 8.60
N ASP A 285 -48.77 -15.36 8.73
CA ASP A 285 -49.81 -15.44 9.75
C ASP A 285 -50.46 -16.83 9.80
N ARG A 286 -50.74 -17.29 11.02
CA ARG A 286 -51.23 -18.65 11.26
C ARG A 286 -52.70 -18.77 10.93
N LEU A 287 -53.01 -19.90 10.32
CA LEU A 287 -54.26 -20.19 9.64
C LEU A 287 -54.73 -21.59 10.04
N SER A 288 -56.01 -21.70 10.42
CA SER A 288 -56.67 -22.99 10.65
C SER A 288 -57.85 -23.11 9.68
N LEU A 289 -57.76 -24.08 8.77
CA LEU A 289 -58.75 -24.31 7.71
C LEU A 289 -59.16 -25.78 7.70
N ASN A 290 -60.44 -26.05 7.45
CA ASN A 290 -60.94 -27.40 7.28
C ASN A 290 -61.79 -27.44 6.02
N PHE A 291 -61.24 -28.03 4.97
CA PHE A 291 -61.91 -28.24 3.69
C PHE A 291 -62.18 -29.73 3.51
N GLN A 292 -63.42 -30.04 3.16
CA GLN A 292 -63.84 -31.37 2.74
C GLN A 292 -64.40 -31.24 1.33
N ASP A 293 -63.75 -31.90 0.37
CA ASP A 293 -64.16 -31.93 -1.03
C ASP A 293 -64.38 -30.52 -1.65
N VAL A 294 -63.41 -29.62 -1.47
CA VAL A 294 -63.49 -28.24 -1.98
C VAL A 294 -62.58 -28.08 -3.19
N GLU A 295 -63.04 -27.33 -4.19
CA GLU A 295 -62.23 -26.99 -5.36
C GLU A 295 -60.96 -26.22 -4.98
N VAL A 296 -59.83 -26.58 -5.59
CA VAL A 296 -58.52 -25.99 -5.30
C VAL A 296 -58.51 -24.46 -5.50
N ARG A 297 -59.27 -23.94 -6.48
CA ARG A 297 -59.42 -22.48 -6.69
C ARG A 297 -60.07 -21.78 -5.50
N ALA A 298 -61.13 -22.37 -4.94
CA ALA A 298 -61.80 -21.81 -3.77
C ALA A 298 -60.88 -21.81 -2.55
N VAL A 299 -60.05 -22.85 -2.40
CA VAL A 299 -59.01 -22.90 -1.36
C VAL A 299 -57.96 -21.79 -1.54
N LEU A 300 -57.47 -21.58 -2.78
CA LEU A 300 -56.52 -20.51 -3.09
C LEU A 300 -57.12 -19.12 -2.86
N GLN A 301 -58.40 -18.92 -3.16
CA GLN A 301 -59.11 -17.67 -2.93
C GLN A 301 -59.24 -17.35 -1.44
N VAL A 302 -59.56 -18.34 -0.60
CA VAL A 302 -59.61 -18.14 0.86
C VAL A 302 -58.24 -17.75 1.43
N ILE A 303 -57.16 -18.32 0.89
CA ILE A 303 -55.79 -17.93 1.26
C ILE A 303 -55.46 -16.51 0.77
N ALA A 304 -55.91 -16.13 -0.43
CA ALA A 304 -55.76 -14.78 -0.98
C ALA A 304 -56.47 -13.72 -0.10
N ASP A 305 -57.74 -13.99 0.25
CA ASP A 305 -58.58 -13.13 1.06
C ASP A 305 -58.02 -12.95 2.48
N PHE A 306 -57.42 -14.00 3.06
CA PHE A 306 -56.78 -13.92 4.37
C PHE A 306 -55.47 -13.13 4.37
N THR A 307 -54.72 -13.17 3.27
CA THR A 307 -53.36 -12.59 3.19
C THR A 307 -53.32 -11.22 2.50
N ASN A 308 -54.45 -10.73 2.00
CA ASN A 308 -54.56 -9.54 1.12
C ASN A 308 -53.65 -9.60 -0.12
N LEU A 309 -53.26 -10.80 -0.55
CA LEU A 309 -52.45 -11.02 -1.75
C LEU A 309 -53.35 -11.36 -2.94
N ASN A 310 -53.03 -10.85 -4.12
CA ASN A 310 -53.78 -11.17 -5.33
C ASN A 310 -53.28 -12.51 -5.90
N ILE A 311 -54.05 -13.59 -5.74
CA ILE A 311 -53.72 -14.90 -6.32
C ILE A 311 -54.53 -15.11 -7.60
N ILE A 312 -53.86 -15.36 -8.72
CA ILE A 312 -54.47 -15.66 -10.02
C ILE A 312 -54.19 -17.12 -10.36
N ALA A 313 -55.24 -17.93 -10.48
CA ALA A 313 -55.14 -19.33 -10.90
C ALA A 313 -55.43 -19.47 -12.40
N SER A 314 -54.58 -20.22 -13.13
CA SER A 314 -54.82 -20.57 -14.54
C SER A 314 -56.08 -21.44 -14.68
N ASP A 315 -56.78 -21.35 -15.83
CA ASP A 315 -57.97 -22.16 -16.13
C ASP A 315 -57.70 -23.68 -16.05
N SER A 316 -56.44 -24.08 -16.23
CA SER A 316 -55.95 -25.46 -16.10
C SER A 316 -55.91 -26.00 -14.66
N VAL A 317 -56.12 -25.16 -13.64
CA VAL A 317 -56.10 -25.57 -12.22
C VAL A 317 -57.42 -26.26 -11.84
N ALA A 318 -57.49 -27.58 -12.05
CA ALA A 318 -58.64 -28.41 -11.72
C ALA A 318 -58.31 -29.46 -10.65
N GLY A 319 -59.27 -29.77 -9.79
CA GLY A 319 -59.13 -30.76 -8.73
C GLY A 319 -59.93 -30.38 -7.48
N ASN A 320 -60.35 -31.39 -6.74
CA ASN A 320 -60.89 -31.27 -5.39
C ASN A 320 -59.82 -31.63 -4.37
N LEU A 321 -59.79 -30.91 -3.26
CA LEU A 321 -58.85 -31.12 -2.17
C LEU A 321 -59.61 -31.23 -0.85
N THR A 322 -59.33 -32.29 -0.12
CA THR A 322 -59.74 -32.43 1.28
C THR A 322 -58.50 -32.19 2.15
N LEU A 323 -58.52 -31.12 2.94
CA LEU A 323 -57.36 -30.69 3.72
C LEU A 323 -57.82 -30.11 5.05
N ARG A 324 -57.21 -30.58 6.15
CA ARG A 324 -57.40 -30.03 7.48
C ARG A 324 -56.08 -29.49 8.00
N LEU A 325 -55.98 -28.16 8.09
CA LEU A 325 -54.84 -27.43 8.64
C LEU A 325 -55.22 -26.83 9.99
N LYS A 326 -54.34 -26.96 10.98
CA LYS A 326 -54.51 -26.38 12.32
C LYS A 326 -53.22 -25.65 12.71
N ASP A 327 -53.33 -24.35 12.98
CA ASP A 327 -52.22 -23.47 13.37
C ASP A 327 -51.02 -23.53 12.40
N VAL A 328 -51.28 -23.55 11.09
CA VAL A 328 -50.24 -23.61 10.06
C VAL A 328 -50.02 -22.22 9.46
N PRO A 329 -48.78 -21.71 9.30
CA PRO A 329 -48.51 -20.48 8.55
C PRO A 329 -49.10 -20.51 7.13
N TRP A 330 -49.70 -19.42 6.65
CA TRP A 330 -50.40 -19.41 5.36
C TRP A 330 -49.50 -19.75 4.15
N ASP A 331 -48.21 -19.40 4.22
CA ASP A 331 -47.23 -19.67 3.18
C ASP A 331 -46.86 -21.16 3.12
N HIS A 332 -46.84 -21.83 4.27
CA HIS A 332 -46.74 -23.29 4.37
C HIS A 332 -48.02 -23.97 3.88
N ALA A 333 -49.18 -23.44 4.29
CA ALA A 333 -50.48 -23.93 3.85
C ALA A 333 -50.62 -23.87 2.31
N LEU A 334 -50.21 -22.75 1.72
CA LEU A 334 -50.19 -22.56 0.26
C LEU A 334 -49.26 -23.58 -0.41
N ASP A 335 -48.06 -23.79 0.13
CA ASP A 335 -47.10 -24.73 -0.45
C ASP A 335 -47.59 -26.19 -0.41
N ILE A 336 -48.23 -26.60 0.70
CA ILE A 336 -48.86 -27.91 0.85
C ILE A 336 -49.98 -28.09 -0.20
N VAL A 337 -50.82 -27.06 -0.40
CA VAL A 337 -51.90 -27.09 -1.40
C VAL A 337 -51.33 -27.22 -2.81
N LEU A 338 -50.27 -26.46 -3.13
CA LEU A 338 -49.61 -26.52 -4.43
C LEU A 338 -48.95 -27.89 -4.67
N GLN A 339 -48.24 -28.42 -3.68
CA GLN A 339 -47.56 -29.71 -3.78
C GLN A 339 -48.54 -30.89 -3.91
N ALA A 340 -49.65 -30.87 -3.17
CA ALA A 340 -50.66 -31.93 -3.21
C ALA A 340 -51.32 -32.09 -4.60
N GLN A 341 -51.39 -31.01 -5.37
CA GLN A 341 -52.04 -30.97 -6.69
C GLN A 341 -51.05 -30.77 -7.86
N GLY A 342 -49.74 -30.82 -7.58
CA GLY A 342 -48.69 -30.68 -8.61
C GLY A 342 -48.65 -29.29 -9.27
N LEU A 343 -49.09 -28.25 -8.56
CA LEU A 343 -49.10 -26.87 -9.01
C LEU A 343 -47.79 -26.16 -8.61
N ASP A 344 -47.46 -25.09 -9.30
CA ASP A 344 -46.32 -24.22 -8.99
C ASP A 344 -46.79 -22.76 -8.93
N LYS A 345 -46.03 -21.90 -8.24
CA LYS A 345 -46.32 -20.47 -8.08
C LYS A 345 -45.19 -19.59 -8.62
N ARG A 346 -45.54 -18.45 -9.21
CA ARG A 346 -44.61 -17.34 -9.50
C ARG A 346 -45.15 -16.06 -8.92
N GLN A 347 -44.32 -15.42 -8.10
CA GLN A 347 -44.64 -14.14 -7.51
C GLN A 347 -44.02 -13.03 -8.34
N THR A 348 -44.86 -12.15 -8.88
CA THR A 348 -44.44 -10.93 -9.55
C THR A 348 -45.01 -9.75 -8.76
N GLY A 349 -44.21 -9.21 -7.83
CA GLY A 349 -44.65 -8.15 -6.93
C GLY A 349 -45.76 -8.61 -5.98
N ASN A 350 -46.92 -7.94 -6.04
CA ASN A 350 -48.10 -8.21 -5.21
C ASN A 350 -49.07 -9.25 -5.79
N VAL A 351 -48.69 -9.92 -6.88
CA VAL A 351 -49.53 -10.91 -7.57
C VAL A 351 -48.81 -12.26 -7.58
N ILE A 352 -49.53 -13.31 -7.17
CA ILE A 352 -49.08 -14.70 -7.23
C ILE A 352 -49.84 -15.40 -8.35
N PHE A 353 -49.13 -15.84 -9.38
CA PHE A 353 -49.69 -16.67 -10.44
C PHE A 353 -49.52 -18.14 -10.10
N VAL A 354 -50.59 -18.92 -10.13
CA VAL A 354 -50.62 -20.35 -9.84
C VAL A 354 -51.11 -21.13 -11.05
N ALA A 355 -50.31 -22.09 -11.49
CA ALA A 355 -50.65 -22.98 -12.61
C ALA A 355 -50.00 -24.36 -12.43
N PRO A 356 -50.42 -25.38 -13.21
CA PRO A 356 -49.76 -26.68 -13.19
C PRO A 356 -48.26 -26.56 -13.50
N ARG A 357 -47.42 -27.33 -12.80
CA ARG A 357 -45.95 -27.25 -12.91
C ARG A 357 -45.44 -27.40 -14.35
N LYS A 358 -46.11 -28.20 -15.17
CA LYS A 358 -45.77 -28.41 -16.59
C LYS A 358 -46.01 -27.16 -17.44
N GLU A 359 -47.18 -26.53 -17.31
CA GLU A 359 -47.53 -25.30 -18.05
C GLU A 359 -46.56 -24.16 -17.72
N MET A 360 -46.15 -24.05 -16.46
CA MET A 360 -45.16 -23.07 -16.01
C MET A 360 -43.78 -23.31 -16.61
N ALA A 361 -43.31 -24.56 -16.63
CA ALA A 361 -42.04 -24.92 -17.22
C ALA A 361 -42.02 -24.67 -18.74
N ASP A 362 -43.11 -25.02 -19.43
CA ASP A 362 -43.25 -24.79 -20.88
C ASP A 362 -43.25 -23.28 -21.19
N ARG A 363 -43.94 -22.46 -20.38
CA ARG A 363 -43.95 -21.00 -20.54
C ARG A 363 -42.57 -20.37 -20.30
N GLU A 364 -41.85 -20.81 -19.27
CA GLU A 364 -40.49 -20.33 -19.00
C GLU A 364 -39.53 -20.71 -20.12
N LEU A 365 -39.64 -21.93 -20.66
CA LEU A 365 -38.85 -22.35 -21.81
C LEU A 365 -39.14 -21.45 -23.03
N LEU A 366 -40.41 -21.23 -23.35
CA LEU A 366 -40.82 -20.33 -24.43
C LEU A 366 -40.34 -18.90 -24.21
N ASP A 367 -40.41 -18.38 -22.99
CA ASP A 367 -39.92 -17.03 -22.67
C ASP A 367 -38.39 -16.94 -22.82
N VAL A 368 -37.64 -17.98 -22.44
CA VAL A 368 -36.18 -18.04 -22.62
C VAL A 368 -35.82 -18.19 -24.11
N GLU A 369 -36.50 -19.06 -24.85
CA GLU A 369 -36.31 -19.22 -26.29
C GLU A 369 -36.66 -17.94 -27.04
N ALA A 370 -37.77 -17.28 -26.69
CA ALA A 370 -38.15 -15.99 -27.26
C ALA A 370 -37.07 -14.93 -26.98
N LYS A 371 -36.53 -14.87 -25.75
CA LYS A 371 -35.42 -13.96 -25.43
C LYS A 371 -34.16 -14.28 -26.24
N MET A 372 -33.83 -15.56 -26.44
CA MET A 372 -32.70 -15.96 -27.29
C MET A 372 -32.93 -15.57 -28.75
N GLN A 373 -34.13 -15.82 -29.29
CA GLN A 373 -34.49 -15.42 -30.66
C GLN A 373 -34.49 -13.91 -30.85
N ILE A 374 -34.97 -13.15 -29.86
CA ILE A 374 -34.90 -11.68 -29.88
C ILE A 374 -33.44 -11.24 -29.92
N ALA A 375 -32.58 -11.78 -29.05
CA ALA A 375 -31.15 -11.46 -29.05
C ALA A 375 -30.45 -11.85 -30.37
N ASP A 376 -30.87 -12.95 -31.01
CA ASP A 376 -30.36 -13.38 -32.31
C ASP A 376 -30.88 -12.53 -33.47
N MET A 377 -32.04 -11.88 -33.33
CA MET A 377 -32.64 -11.02 -34.35
C MET A 377 -32.25 -9.54 -34.19
N GLU A 378 -31.56 -9.19 -33.10
CA GLU A 378 -31.04 -7.83 -32.91
C GLU A 378 -30.00 -7.48 -33.98
N PRO A 379 -30.06 -6.26 -34.55
CA PRO A 379 -29.13 -5.84 -35.58
C PRO A 379 -27.73 -5.62 -34.99
N LEU A 380 -26.72 -6.17 -35.66
CA LEU A 380 -25.33 -5.95 -35.30
C LEU A 380 -24.92 -4.50 -35.61
N ARG A 381 -24.14 -3.91 -34.72
CA ARG A 381 -23.50 -2.60 -34.93
C ARG A 381 -22.00 -2.74 -34.84
N SER A 382 -21.28 -1.91 -35.58
CA SER A 382 -19.83 -1.83 -35.51
C SER A 382 -19.42 -0.56 -34.78
N GLU A 383 -18.52 -0.70 -33.81
CA GLU A 383 -17.91 0.42 -33.09
C GLU A 383 -16.39 0.27 -33.07
N ILE A 384 -15.70 1.41 -33.15
CA ILE A 384 -14.25 1.49 -33.11
C ILE A 384 -13.84 2.02 -31.75
N PHE A 385 -13.03 1.25 -31.03
CA PHE A 385 -12.44 1.63 -29.74
C PHE A 385 -10.95 1.89 -29.91
N ARG A 386 -10.49 3.09 -29.58
CA ARG A 386 -9.07 3.44 -29.55
C ARG A 386 -8.52 3.26 -28.14
N LEU A 387 -7.40 2.55 -28.01
CA LEU A 387 -6.68 2.39 -26.75
C LEU A 387 -5.61 3.47 -26.62
N ASN A 388 -5.48 4.06 -25.43
CA ASN A 388 -4.52 5.13 -25.18
C ASN A 388 -3.28 4.65 -24.43
N HIS A 389 -3.44 3.71 -23.50
CA HIS A 389 -2.39 3.34 -22.53
C HIS A 389 -1.80 1.96 -22.78
N ARG A 390 -2.54 1.08 -23.45
CA ARG A 390 -2.11 -0.30 -23.74
C ARG A 390 -2.12 -0.61 -25.23
N ARG A 391 -1.30 -1.58 -25.62
CA ARG A 391 -1.28 -2.14 -26.98
C ARG A 391 -2.48 -3.05 -27.19
N VAL A 392 -3.12 -2.96 -28.35
CA VAL A 392 -4.26 -3.83 -28.72
C VAL A 392 -3.92 -5.31 -28.56
N ASN A 393 -2.75 -5.74 -29.03
CA ASN A 393 -2.32 -7.14 -29.02
C ASN A 393 -2.01 -7.71 -27.63
N SER A 394 -1.95 -6.86 -26.59
CA SER A 394 -1.66 -7.29 -25.21
C SER A 394 -2.88 -7.87 -24.48
N MET A 395 -4.09 -7.72 -25.05
CA MET A 395 -5.35 -8.12 -24.42
C MET A 395 -6.07 -9.19 -25.24
N SER A 396 -6.68 -10.16 -24.54
CA SER A 396 -7.62 -11.11 -25.16
C SER A 396 -9.04 -10.59 -25.00
N PHE A 397 -9.73 -10.42 -26.14
CA PHE A 397 -11.12 -9.92 -26.21
C PHE A 397 -12.12 -10.99 -26.65
N GLU A 398 -11.66 -12.19 -27.02
CA GLU A 398 -12.47 -13.27 -27.60
C GLU A 398 -13.60 -13.73 -26.65
N SER A 399 -13.33 -13.73 -25.34
CA SER A 399 -14.31 -14.12 -24.31
C SER A 399 -15.42 -13.09 -24.06
N MET A 400 -15.34 -11.90 -24.66
CA MET A 400 -16.26 -10.79 -24.42
C MET A 400 -17.32 -10.62 -25.52
N LEU A 401 -17.21 -11.39 -26.61
CA LEU A 401 -18.08 -11.30 -27.78
C LEU A 401 -19.30 -12.21 -27.65
N SER A 402 -20.39 -11.86 -28.33
CA SER A 402 -21.51 -12.77 -28.54
C SER A 402 -21.16 -13.87 -29.55
N LYS A 403 -22.02 -14.88 -29.68
CA LYS A 403 -21.87 -15.96 -30.69
C LYS A 403 -21.74 -15.43 -32.13
N ARG A 404 -22.26 -14.24 -32.41
CA ARG A 404 -22.26 -13.61 -33.74
C ARG A 404 -21.26 -12.45 -33.84
N GLY A 405 -20.57 -12.13 -32.74
CA GLY A 405 -19.66 -11.00 -32.67
C GLY A 405 -18.35 -11.27 -33.41
N THR A 406 -17.82 -10.24 -34.07
CA THR A 406 -16.48 -10.28 -34.67
C THR A 406 -15.63 -9.13 -34.14
N ILE A 407 -14.32 -9.36 -34.04
CA ILE A 407 -13.35 -8.38 -33.59
C ILE A 407 -12.19 -8.32 -34.56
N ASN A 408 -11.83 -7.11 -34.96
CA ASN A 408 -10.66 -6.83 -35.76
C ASN A 408 -9.76 -5.88 -35.00
N MET A 409 -8.49 -6.25 -34.88
CA MET A 409 -7.47 -5.52 -34.14
C MET A 409 -6.47 -4.95 -35.13
N ASP A 410 -6.23 -3.64 -35.04
CA ASP A 410 -5.19 -2.97 -35.83
C ASP A 410 -4.12 -2.39 -34.90
N ASP A 411 -2.93 -2.98 -34.95
CA ASP A 411 -1.77 -2.60 -34.13
C ASP A 411 -1.14 -1.26 -34.57
N ILE A 412 -1.26 -0.91 -35.86
CA ILE A 412 -0.67 0.32 -36.40
C ILE A 412 -1.45 1.53 -35.86
N SER A 413 -2.78 1.48 -35.92
CA SER A 413 -3.64 2.54 -35.39
C SER A 413 -3.97 2.40 -33.89
N ASN A 414 -3.56 1.28 -33.26
CA ASN A 414 -3.92 0.90 -31.89
C ASN A 414 -5.44 0.97 -31.64
N THR A 415 -6.22 0.47 -32.61
CA THR A 415 -7.68 0.44 -32.55
C THR A 415 -8.24 -0.99 -32.58
N VAL A 416 -9.39 -1.16 -31.92
CA VAL A 416 -10.18 -2.38 -31.91
C VAL A 416 -11.53 -2.06 -32.54
N THR A 417 -11.82 -2.68 -33.67
CA THR A 417 -13.14 -2.62 -34.30
C THR A 417 -13.94 -3.83 -33.86
N VAL A 418 -15.03 -3.60 -33.15
CA VAL A 418 -15.93 -4.65 -32.65
C VAL A 418 -17.26 -4.54 -33.35
N THR A 419 -17.73 -5.66 -33.91
CA THR A 419 -19.07 -5.77 -34.49
C THR A 419 -19.90 -6.72 -33.66
N ASP A 420 -20.88 -6.22 -32.92
CA ASP A 420 -21.71 -7.01 -32.02
C ASP A 420 -23.08 -6.34 -31.74
N ILE A 421 -23.89 -6.96 -30.89
CA ILE A 421 -25.17 -6.47 -30.40
C ILE A 421 -24.96 -5.20 -29.54
N PRO A 422 -25.82 -4.17 -29.62
CA PRO A 422 -25.66 -2.92 -28.87
C PRO A 422 -25.46 -3.08 -27.35
N SER A 423 -26.15 -4.04 -26.74
CA SER A 423 -26.02 -4.35 -25.30
C SER A 423 -24.61 -4.85 -24.94
N ARG A 424 -23.99 -5.66 -25.80
CA ARG A 424 -22.62 -6.17 -25.64
C ARG A 424 -21.58 -5.08 -25.90
N LEU A 425 -21.79 -4.21 -26.90
CA LEU A 425 -20.89 -3.09 -27.17
C LEU A 425 -20.78 -2.14 -25.96
N GLU A 426 -21.87 -1.92 -25.23
CA GLU A 426 -21.86 -1.11 -23.99
C GLU A 426 -21.05 -1.77 -22.87
N GLU A 427 -21.17 -3.10 -22.70
CA GLU A 427 -20.38 -3.88 -21.75
C GLU A 427 -18.89 -3.86 -22.11
N ILE A 428 -18.57 -4.05 -23.40
CA ILE A 428 -17.21 -4.00 -23.93
C ILE A 428 -16.61 -2.61 -23.71
N ARG A 429 -17.36 -1.53 -23.99
CA ARG A 429 -16.92 -0.15 -23.73
C ARG A 429 -16.54 0.05 -22.26
N LYS A 430 -17.43 -0.34 -21.34
CA LYS A 430 -17.17 -0.24 -19.89
C LYS A 430 -15.98 -1.10 -19.47
N ARG A 431 -15.75 -2.24 -20.12
CA ARG A 431 -14.62 -3.12 -19.81
C ARG A 431 -13.30 -2.56 -20.33
N ILE A 432 -13.27 -2.06 -21.58
CA ILE A 432 -12.11 -1.39 -22.18
C ILE A 432 -11.71 -0.19 -21.32
N GLN A 433 -12.65 0.65 -20.88
CA GLN A 433 -12.35 1.78 -19.98
C GLN A 433 -11.69 1.36 -18.65
N LYS A 434 -12.02 0.17 -18.12
CA LYS A 434 -11.40 -0.35 -16.89
C LYS A 434 -10.02 -0.98 -17.13
N LEU A 435 -9.76 -1.46 -18.35
CA LEU A 435 -8.53 -2.15 -18.71
C LEU A 435 -7.48 -1.20 -19.30
N ASP A 436 -7.90 -0.14 -20.00
CA ASP A 436 -7.04 0.89 -20.59
C ASP A 436 -6.55 1.88 -19.53
N ILE A 437 -5.80 1.37 -18.56
CA ILE A 437 -5.09 2.15 -17.54
C ILE A 437 -3.58 2.10 -17.80
N PHE A 438 -2.87 3.15 -17.40
CA PHE A 438 -1.41 3.20 -17.47
C PHE A 438 -0.76 2.01 -16.78
N GLU A 439 0.21 1.40 -17.46
CA GLU A 439 1.05 0.38 -16.86
C GLU A 439 2.01 1.03 -15.87
N ARG A 440 1.98 0.55 -14.63
CA ARG A 440 2.92 0.99 -13.61
C ARG A 440 4.33 0.58 -14.01
N GLN A 441 5.27 1.50 -13.85
CA GLN A 441 6.68 1.26 -14.10
C GLN A 441 7.42 1.02 -12.77
N VAL A 442 8.43 0.16 -12.81
CA VAL A 442 9.36 -0.07 -11.71
C VAL A 442 10.76 0.21 -12.19
N MET A 443 11.48 0.98 -11.39
CA MET A 443 12.93 1.09 -11.44
C MET A 443 13.54 0.03 -10.53
N ILE A 444 14.43 -0.80 -11.05
CA ILE A 444 15.19 -1.80 -10.31
C ILE A 444 16.63 -1.34 -10.25
N GLU A 445 17.17 -1.24 -9.04
CA GLU A 445 18.58 -1.00 -8.79
C GLU A 445 19.17 -2.25 -8.13
N ALA A 446 20.18 -2.83 -8.76
CA ALA A 446 21.03 -3.84 -8.12
C ALA A 446 22.34 -3.18 -7.67
N ARG A 447 22.88 -3.61 -6.52
CA ARG A 447 24.20 -3.20 -6.05
C ARG A 447 25.02 -4.43 -5.75
N ILE A 448 26.13 -4.58 -6.45
CA ILE A 448 27.10 -5.63 -6.22
C ILE A 448 28.29 -5.01 -5.51
N VAL A 449 28.56 -5.48 -4.29
CA VAL A 449 29.65 -4.99 -3.45
C VAL A 449 30.66 -6.11 -3.29
N VAL A 450 31.89 -5.87 -3.70
CA VAL A 450 33.03 -6.77 -3.47
C VAL A 450 33.99 -6.06 -2.54
N ALA A 451 34.21 -6.65 -1.37
CA ALA A 451 35.25 -6.22 -0.42
C ALA A 451 36.38 -7.24 -0.43
N THR A 452 37.62 -6.76 -0.44
CA THR A 452 38.84 -7.58 -0.35
C THR A 452 39.72 -7.04 0.76
N ASP A 453 40.20 -7.93 1.62
CA ASP A 453 41.13 -7.63 2.71
C ASP A 453 42.25 -8.68 2.65
N GLN A 454 43.44 -8.24 2.29
CA GLN A 454 44.61 -9.10 2.07
C GLN A 454 45.73 -8.68 3.03
N PHE A 455 46.04 -9.58 3.95
CA PHE A 455 47.12 -9.43 4.90
C PHE A 455 48.26 -10.40 4.57
N SER A 456 49.49 -9.91 4.60
CA SER A 456 50.70 -10.72 4.39
C SER A 456 51.78 -10.30 5.38
N ARG A 457 52.41 -11.27 6.02
CA ARG A 457 53.56 -11.06 6.91
C ARG A 457 54.66 -12.06 6.60
N ASN A 458 55.86 -11.56 6.36
CA ASN A 458 57.04 -12.35 6.05
C ASN A 458 58.19 -11.95 6.99
N LEU A 459 58.75 -12.92 7.69
CA LEU A 459 59.92 -12.74 8.54
C LEU A 459 60.98 -13.74 8.11
N GLY A 460 62.22 -13.28 7.95
CA GLY A 460 63.34 -14.11 7.55
C GLY A 460 64.66 -13.62 8.12
N ALA A 461 65.66 -14.50 8.05
CA ALA A 461 66.98 -14.25 8.58
C ALA A 461 68.07 -14.84 7.69
N ARG A 462 69.22 -14.18 7.70
CA ARG A 462 70.45 -14.65 7.06
C ARG A 462 71.54 -14.70 8.11
N PHE A 463 72.26 -15.80 8.15
CA PHE A 463 73.32 -16.00 9.13
C PHE A 463 74.52 -16.66 8.47
N GLY A 464 75.72 -16.14 8.73
CA GLY A 464 76.95 -16.67 8.18
C GLY A 464 78.09 -16.55 9.17
N ILE A 465 78.89 -17.60 9.26
CA ILE A 465 80.17 -17.61 9.95
C ILE A 465 81.23 -17.91 8.90
N GLN A 466 82.23 -17.05 8.82
CA GLN A 466 83.42 -17.30 8.04
C GLN A 466 84.63 -17.33 8.95
N ASN A 467 85.54 -18.24 8.62
CA ASN A 467 86.82 -18.31 9.27
C ASN A 467 87.84 -18.90 8.29
N ALA A 468 89.00 -18.25 8.19
CA ALA A 468 90.15 -18.77 7.48
C ALA A 468 91.30 -18.89 8.49
N ASN A 469 91.74 -20.13 8.76
CA ASN A 469 92.84 -20.43 9.67
C ASN A 469 93.82 -21.39 8.99
N ASN A 470 95.10 -21.29 9.32
CA ASN A 470 96.10 -22.28 8.93
C ASN A 470 96.34 -23.25 10.10
N VAL A 471 96.26 -24.55 9.84
CA VAL A 471 96.58 -25.62 10.78
C VAL A 471 97.84 -26.33 10.26
N GLY A 472 99.01 -25.88 10.73
CA GLY A 472 100.29 -26.30 10.16
C GLY A 472 100.42 -25.83 8.71
N SER A 473 100.71 -26.75 7.79
CA SER A 473 100.80 -26.48 6.34
C SER A 473 99.45 -26.56 5.60
N TYR A 474 98.35 -26.84 6.30
CA TYR A 474 97.01 -26.99 5.71
C TYR A 474 96.14 -25.76 5.97
N GLY A 475 95.46 -25.26 4.94
CA GLY A 475 94.45 -24.20 5.07
C GLY A 475 93.08 -24.79 5.43
N LEU A 476 92.43 -24.20 6.43
CA LEU A 476 91.05 -24.52 6.84
C LEU A 476 90.18 -23.28 6.58
N GLY A 477 89.19 -23.43 5.71
CA GLY A 477 88.18 -22.42 5.44
C GLY A 477 86.81 -22.91 5.85
N ILE A 478 86.07 -22.07 6.57
CA ILE A 478 84.66 -22.28 6.93
C ILE A 478 83.86 -21.16 6.26
N SER A 479 82.81 -21.52 5.52
CA SER A 479 81.90 -20.58 4.87
C SER A 479 80.52 -21.22 4.65
N GLY A 480 79.64 -20.53 3.92
CA GLY A 480 78.27 -20.95 3.63
C GLY A 480 78.16 -22.15 2.70
N ASN A 481 79.13 -22.34 1.80
CA ASN A 481 79.19 -23.48 0.89
C ASN A 481 80.62 -24.03 0.74
N LEU A 482 80.74 -25.21 0.14
CA LEU A 482 82.02 -25.91 -0.01
C LEU A 482 83.02 -25.15 -0.90
N ALA A 483 82.53 -24.51 -1.97
CA ALA A 483 83.37 -23.72 -2.88
C ALA A 483 83.98 -22.47 -2.21
N SER A 484 83.19 -21.80 -1.38
CA SER A 484 83.65 -20.66 -0.58
C SER A 484 84.53 -21.10 0.58
N SER A 485 84.31 -22.30 1.12
CA SER A 485 85.15 -22.88 2.16
C SER A 485 86.54 -23.26 1.61
N SER A 486 86.59 -23.84 0.40
CA SER A 486 87.86 -24.15 -0.27
C SER A 486 88.59 -22.90 -0.74
N SER A 487 87.88 -21.86 -1.19
CA SER A 487 88.50 -20.57 -1.53
C SER A 487 89.08 -19.85 -0.32
N LEU A 488 88.41 -19.88 0.84
CA LEU A 488 88.99 -19.36 2.09
C LEU A 488 90.22 -20.16 2.54
N ALA A 489 90.19 -21.49 2.40
CA ALA A 489 91.33 -22.36 2.73
C ALA A 489 92.55 -22.11 1.84
N SER A 490 92.37 -21.70 0.58
CA SER A 490 93.46 -21.34 -0.33
C SER A 490 93.91 -19.88 -0.23
N GLY A 491 93.40 -19.11 0.74
CA GLY A 491 93.75 -17.70 0.95
C GLY A 491 92.96 -16.70 0.10
N GLY A 492 91.90 -17.15 -0.58
CA GLY A 492 90.93 -16.31 -1.28
C GLY A 492 89.90 -15.67 -0.35
N SER A 493 88.96 -14.93 -0.93
CA SER A 493 87.84 -14.28 -0.22
C SER A 493 86.50 -14.90 -0.62
N ALA A 494 85.54 -14.96 0.31
CA ALA A 494 84.14 -15.29 0.02
C ALA A 494 83.28 -14.03 0.16
N SER A 495 82.46 -13.76 -0.87
CA SER A 495 81.56 -12.60 -0.90
C SER A 495 80.17 -13.02 -1.38
N GLY A 496 79.18 -12.14 -1.20
CA GLY A 496 77.80 -12.38 -1.66
C GLY A 496 77.03 -13.39 -0.80
N SER A 497 75.99 -13.99 -1.37
CA SER A 497 75.09 -14.94 -0.69
C SER A 497 75.75 -16.25 -0.26
N ASP A 498 76.87 -16.59 -0.91
CA ASP A 498 77.57 -17.86 -0.78
C ASP A 498 78.37 -17.97 0.53
N ASN A 499 78.46 -16.84 1.24
CA ASN A 499 79.20 -16.66 2.46
C ASN A 499 78.33 -16.85 3.73
N LEU A 500 77.05 -17.20 3.52
CA LEU A 500 76.01 -17.38 4.54
C LEU A 500 75.71 -18.87 4.74
N ASN A 501 75.71 -19.37 5.98
CA ASN A 501 75.32 -20.74 6.32
C ASN A 501 73.80 -20.93 6.34
N VAL A 502 73.05 -19.87 6.61
CA VAL A 502 71.59 -19.81 6.57
C VAL A 502 71.21 -18.63 5.70
N ASN A 503 70.47 -18.89 4.64
CA ASN A 503 70.03 -17.86 3.71
C ASN A 503 68.51 -17.97 3.52
N LEU A 504 67.77 -17.54 4.54
CA LEU A 504 66.30 -17.59 4.58
C LEU A 504 65.73 -16.16 4.69
N PRO A 505 66.06 -15.23 3.76
CA PRO A 505 65.54 -13.86 3.83
C PRO A 505 64.02 -13.85 3.65
N ALA A 506 63.37 -12.80 4.16
CA ALA A 506 61.99 -12.51 3.81
C ALA A 506 61.89 -12.26 2.30
N ALA A 507 60.83 -12.76 1.67
CA ALA A 507 60.60 -12.54 0.25
C ALA A 507 59.76 -11.29 0.04
N ALA A 508 60.03 -10.56 -1.05
CA ALA A 508 59.14 -9.48 -1.49
C ALA A 508 57.79 -10.06 -1.91
N ALA A 509 56.70 -9.38 -1.56
CA ALA A 509 55.37 -9.75 -2.02
C ALA A 509 55.21 -9.40 -3.50
N THR A 510 54.82 -10.37 -4.33
CA THR A 510 54.62 -10.18 -5.77
C THR A 510 53.59 -9.09 -6.03
N GLY A 511 53.93 -8.07 -6.83
CA GLY A 511 53.00 -7.00 -7.23
C GLY A 511 52.93 -5.79 -6.30
N LEU A 512 53.77 -5.71 -5.25
CA LEU A 512 53.85 -4.55 -4.36
C LEU A 512 55.10 -3.70 -4.62
N LEU A 513 54.97 -2.37 -4.48
CA LEU A 513 56.11 -1.45 -4.52
C LEU A 513 56.82 -1.44 -3.16
N GLY A 514 57.97 -2.09 -3.06
CA GLY A 514 58.80 -2.13 -1.86
C GLY A 514 59.23 -3.56 -1.50
N GLY A 515 60.52 -3.72 -1.17
CA GLY A 515 61.07 -4.98 -0.66
C GLY A 515 60.97 -5.07 0.87
N PRO A 516 61.26 -6.25 1.45
CA PRO A 516 61.38 -6.40 2.89
C PRO A 516 62.44 -5.44 3.46
N ALA A 517 62.15 -4.86 4.63
CA ALA A 517 63.13 -4.10 5.38
C ALA A 517 64.15 -5.06 6.01
N ALA A 518 65.44 -4.73 5.95
CA ALA A 518 66.49 -5.56 6.49
C ALA A 518 67.43 -4.79 7.43
N LEU A 519 67.88 -5.46 8.50
CA LEU A 519 68.90 -4.99 9.43
C LEU A 519 70.05 -5.99 9.45
N GLY A 520 71.19 -5.60 8.90
CA GLY A 520 72.42 -6.39 8.87
C GLY A 520 73.40 -5.98 9.97
N LEU A 521 73.95 -6.95 10.68
CA LEU A 521 75.04 -6.83 11.63
C LEU A 521 76.20 -7.69 11.15
N SER A 522 77.40 -7.11 11.09
CA SER A 522 78.61 -7.81 10.74
C SER A 522 79.67 -7.56 11.82
N LEU A 523 80.19 -8.64 12.40
CA LEU A 523 81.24 -8.62 13.41
C LEU A 523 82.50 -9.25 12.81
N LEU A 524 83.52 -8.42 12.59
CA LEU A 524 84.83 -8.86 12.08
C LEU A 524 85.88 -8.84 13.20
N LYS A 525 86.57 -9.96 13.41
CA LYS A 525 87.75 -10.03 14.27
C LYS A 525 89.02 -10.09 13.41
N ILE A 526 89.75 -8.97 13.37
CA ILE A 526 90.88 -8.72 12.46
C ILE A 526 92.05 -9.71 12.68
N ASN A 527 92.32 -10.16 13.91
CA ASN A 527 93.46 -11.03 14.21
C ASN A 527 93.24 -12.54 13.89
N ASN A 528 92.01 -12.97 13.57
CA ASN A 528 91.68 -14.39 13.35
C ASN A 528 90.83 -14.62 12.09
N ASN A 529 90.78 -13.64 11.18
CA ASN A 529 89.99 -13.67 9.93
C ASN A 529 88.58 -14.25 10.11
N ARG A 530 87.94 -13.94 11.25
CA ARG A 530 86.62 -14.45 11.61
C ARG A 530 85.58 -13.38 11.37
N LEU A 531 84.59 -13.69 10.54
CA LEU A 531 83.45 -12.82 10.25
C LEU A 531 82.17 -13.53 10.69
N ILE A 532 81.30 -12.81 11.40
CA ILE A 532 79.95 -13.27 11.72
C ILE A 532 78.98 -12.26 11.14
N ASN A 533 78.11 -12.73 10.26
CA ASN A 533 77.06 -11.93 9.63
C ASN A 533 75.70 -12.41 10.15
N LEU A 534 74.86 -11.47 10.55
CA LEU A 534 73.46 -11.68 10.91
C LEU A 534 72.64 -10.60 10.23
N GLU A 535 71.68 -10.99 9.39
CA GLU A 535 70.71 -10.08 8.79
C GLU A 535 69.31 -10.54 9.17
N LEU A 536 68.50 -9.63 9.71
CA LEU A 536 67.08 -9.86 9.96
C LEU A 536 66.30 -9.09 8.91
N SER A 537 65.29 -9.73 8.32
CA SER A 537 64.46 -9.16 7.27
C SER A 537 62.99 -9.37 7.59
N ALA A 538 62.18 -8.33 7.40
CA ALA A 538 60.75 -8.35 7.70
C ALA A 538 59.94 -7.54 6.69
N LEU A 539 58.74 -8.04 6.38
CA LEU A 539 57.74 -7.36 5.55
C LEU A 539 56.36 -7.64 6.14
N GLU A 540 55.55 -6.61 6.32
CA GLU A 540 54.13 -6.73 6.62
C GLU A 540 53.35 -5.85 5.64
N THR A 541 52.27 -6.38 5.08
CA THR A 541 51.43 -5.71 4.09
C THR A 541 49.97 -5.93 4.45
N ASP A 542 49.20 -4.84 4.46
CA ASP A 542 47.75 -4.83 4.59
C ASP A 542 47.18 -4.11 3.37
N GLN A 543 46.45 -4.84 2.53
CA GLN A 543 45.86 -4.34 1.30
C GLN A 543 44.34 -4.51 1.34
N ARG A 544 43.63 -3.38 1.35
CA ARG A 544 42.16 -3.33 1.36
C ARG A 544 41.63 -2.76 0.06
N GLY A 545 40.58 -3.38 -0.45
CA GLY A 545 39.92 -2.98 -1.68
C GLY A 545 38.40 -3.08 -1.54
N ARG A 546 37.69 -2.17 -2.20
CA ARG A 546 36.23 -2.20 -2.29
C ARG A 546 35.79 -1.77 -3.68
N VAL A 547 35.02 -2.63 -4.34
CA VAL A 547 34.45 -2.40 -5.67
C VAL A 547 32.93 -2.42 -5.55
N ILE A 548 32.27 -1.42 -6.11
CA ILE A 548 30.81 -1.32 -6.14
C ILE A 548 30.36 -1.17 -7.58
N ALA A 549 29.43 -2.01 -8.01
CA ALA A 549 28.74 -1.88 -9.29
C ALA A 549 27.23 -1.73 -9.04
N SER A 550 26.60 -0.73 -9.66
CA SER A 550 25.18 -0.41 -9.42
C SER A 550 24.36 -0.26 -10.72
N PRO A 551 24.07 -1.36 -11.44
CA PRO A 551 23.22 -1.31 -12.62
C PRO A 551 21.77 -0.95 -12.25
N ARG A 552 21.14 -0.11 -13.08
CA ARG A 552 19.78 0.38 -12.89
C ARG A 552 19.00 0.24 -14.18
N VAL A 553 17.77 -0.25 -14.11
CA VAL A 553 16.88 -0.39 -15.26
C VAL A 553 15.45 -0.04 -14.88
N VAL A 554 14.71 0.58 -15.79
CA VAL A 554 13.29 0.88 -15.63
C VAL A 554 12.51 0.01 -16.61
N THR A 555 11.45 -0.63 -16.14
CA THR A 555 10.58 -1.44 -16.99
C THR A 555 9.13 -1.38 -16.52
N ALA A 556 8.21 -1.73 -17.42
CA ALA A 556 6.79 -1.83 -17.13
C ALA A 556 6.48 -3.11 -16.35
N HIS A 557 5.32 -3.13 -15.69
CA HIS A 557 4.79 -4.29 -14.99
C HIS A 557 4.71 -5.52 -15.92
N GLY A 558 5.34 -6.63 -15.53
CA GLY A 558 5.31 -7.90 -16.26
C GLY A 558 6.25 -7.96 -17.48
N VAL A 559 6.97 -6.89 -17.80
CA VAL A 559 7.87 -6.80 -18.95
C VAL A 559 9.32 -7.05 -18.52
N GLU A 560 9.97 -8.00 -19.18
CA GLU A 560 11.39 -8.31 -18.97
C GLU A 560 12.28 -7.17 -19.50
N ALA A 561 13.28 -6.78 -18.71
CA ALA A 561 14.29 -5.81 -19.11
C ALA A 561 15.70 -6.32 -18.81
N ILE A 562 16.65 -5.94 -19.68
CA ILE A 562 18.04 -6.34 -19.62
C ILE A 562 18.91 -5.09 -19.77
N ILE A 563 19.90 -4.94 -18.90
CA ILE A 563 20.99 -3.98 -19.03
C ILE A 563 22.31 -4.73 -18.94
N GLU A 564 23.21 -4.51 -19.91
CA GLU A 564 24.52 -5.15 -19.95
C GLU A 564 25.63 -4.16 -20.34
N GLN A 565 26.80 -4.29 -19.70
CA GLN A 565 28.00 -3.51 -20.01
C GLN A 565 29.23 -4.41 -19.88
N GLY A 566 30.10 -4.42 -20.89
CA GLY A 566 31.37 -5.14 -20.84
C GLY A 566 31.93 -5.40 -22.23
N ASP A 567 32.86 -6.34 -22.30
CA ASP A 567 33.64 -6.63 -23.50
C ASP A 567 33.28 -7.98 -24.10
N ARG A 568 33.48 -8.12 -25.41
CA ARG A 568 33.33 -9.41 -26.12
C ARG A 568 34.71 -9.98 -26.44
N VAL A 569 35.04 -11.11 -25.84
CA VAL A 569 36.34 -11.76 -26.03
C VAL A 569 36.24 -12.80 -27.15
N PRO A 570 37.06 -12.73 -28.22
CA PRO A 570 37.07 -13.72 -29.28
C PRO A 570 37.81 -14.99 -28.87
N TYR A 571 37.16 -16.15 -29.03
CA TYR A 571 37.73 -17.49 -28.84
C TYR A 571 37.82 -18.20 -30.19
N GLN A 572 38.96 -18.83 -30.46
CA GLN A 572 39.10 -19.70 -31.62
C GLN A 572 38.49 -21.08 -31.31
N GLN A 573 37.55 -21.53 -32.13
CA GLN A 573 36.93 -22.85 -32.05
C GLN A 573 37.24 -23.63 -33.33
N ALA A 574 37.69 -24.88 -33.17
CA ALA A 574 37.86 -25.78 -34.30
C ALA A 574 36.46 -26.18 -34.83
N THR A 575 36.19 -25.92 -36.09
CA THR A 575 34.99 -26.42 -36.76
C THR A 575 35.18 -27.88 -37.18
N SER A 576 34.10 -28.62 -37.39
CA SER A 576 34.12 -30.02 -37.84
C SER A 576 34.87 -30.24 -39.17
N SER A 577 35.09 -29.16 -39.93
CA SER A 577 35.79 -29.14 -41.22
C SER A 577 37.31 -28.91 -41.09
N GLY A 578 37.83 -28.74 -39.88
CA GLY A 578 39.25 -28.41 -39.63
C GLY A 578 39.60 -26.92 -39.79
N ALA A 579 38.65 -26.06 -40.15
CA ALA A 579 38.83 -24.60 -40.20
C ALA A 579 38.65 -23.96 -38.81
N THR A 580 39.38 -22.89 -38.53
CA THR A 580 39.22 -22.09 -37.30
C THR A 580 38.07 -21.09 -37.47
N SER A 581 37.10 -21.13 -36.53
CA SER A 581 36.03 -20.14 -36.43
C SER A 581 36.21 -19.30 -35.16
N ILE A 582 35.90 -18.01 -35.23
CA ILE A 582 35.98 -17.11 -34.07
C ILE A 582 34.59 -17.02 -33.43
N ARG A 583 34.48 -17.42 -32.16
CA ARG A 583 33.28 -17.27 -31.33
C ARG A 583 33.52 -16.20 -30.28
N PHE A 584 32.66 -15.19 -30.24
CA PHE A 584 32.70 -14.18 -29.17
C PHE A 584 31.99 -14.69 -27.92
N ILE A 585 32.63 -14.53 -26.77
CA ILE A 585 32.02 -14.75 -25.45
C ILE A 585 31.96 -13.42 -24.73
N ASP A 586 30.80 -13.08 -24.19
CA ASP A 586 30.57 -11.84 -23.45
C ASP A 586 31.19 -11.92 -22.05
N ALA A 587 32.01 -10.94 -21.67
CA ALA A 587 32.47 -10.70 -20.32
C ALA A 587 31.81 -9.40 -19.81
N THR A 588 30.57 -9.51 -19.33
CA THR A 588 29.72 -8.36 -19.01
C THR A 588 29.21 -8.37 -17.58
N LEU A 589 28.98 -7.17 -17.05
CA LEU A 589 28.05 -6.93 -15.96
C LEU A 589 26.64 -6.87 -16.56
N ARG A 590 25.77 -7.82 -16.20
CA ARG A 590 24.41 -7.95 -16.72
C ARG A 590 23.41 -7.97 -15.56
N LEU A 591 22.35 -7.16 -15.66
CA LEU A 591 21.15 -7.26 -14.84
C LEU A 591 19.98 -7.56 -15.76
N LYS A 592 19.35 -8.72 -15.56
CA LYS A 592 18.13 -9.16 -16.23
C LYS A 592 17.03 -9.31 -15.19
N VAL A 593 15.90 -8.67 -15.42
CA VAL A 593 14.81 -8.63 -14.43
C VAL A 593 13.44 -8.64 -15.09
N LYS A 594 12.49 -9.36 -14.48
CA LYS A 594 11.07 -9.30 -14.80
C LYS A 594 10.27 -8.99 -13.52
N PRO A 595 9.77 -7.75 -13.35
CA PRO A 595 9.02 -7.38 -12.15
C PRO A 595 7.52 -7.61 -12.31
N LEU A 596 6.87 -7.93 -11.20
CA LEU A 596 5.43 -8.05 -11.05
C LEU A 596 5.01 -7.25 -9.79
N ILE A 597 4.27 -6.17 -10.01
CA ILE A 597 3.72 -5.35 -8.92
C ILE A 597 2.45 -6.01 -8.38
N THR A 598 2.45 -6.34 -7.11
CA THR A 598 1.31 -6.91 -6.41
C THR A 598 0.33 -5.83 -5.92
N TYR A 599 -0.89 -6.22 -5.56
CA TYR A 599 -1.93 -5.27 -5.12
C TYR A 599 -1.58 -4.51 -3.83
N ASN A 600 -0.75 -5.08 -2.96
CA ASN A 600 -0.28 -4.45 -1.72
C ASN A 600 0.90 -3.48 -1.95
N GLY A 601 1.35 -3.30 -3.20
CA GLY A 601 2.46 -2.41 -3.55
C GLY A 601 3.85 -3.03 -3.39
N GLN A 602 3.96 -4.33 -3.14
CA GLN A 602 5.23 -5.07 -3.19
C GLN A 602 5.57 -5.46 -4.63
N VAL A 603 6.85 -5.67 -4.91
CA VAL A 603 7.35 -6.06 -6.22
C VAL A 603 7.95 -7.46 -6.13
N ASP A 604 7.31 -8.42 -6.77
CA ASP A 604 7.86 -9.75 -7.02
C ASP A 604 8.76 -9.67 -8.26
N MET A 605 10.00 -10.14 -8.17
CA MET A 605 10.97 -10.01 -9.25
C MET A 605 11.70 -11.31 -9.49
N GLU A 606 11.72 -11.74 -10.74
CA GLU A 606 12.66 -12.74 -11.24
C GLU A 606 13.93 -12.01 -11.68
N LEU A 607 15.05 -12.33 -11.03
CA LEU A 607 16.32 -11.62 -11.17
C LEU A 607 17.41 -12.57 -11.61
N ASN A 608 18.16 -12.16 -12.62
CA ASN A 608 19.42 -12.76 -13.01
C ASN A 608 20.48 -11.66 -13.06
N VAL A 609 21.40 -11.69 -12.10
CA VAL A 609 22.51 -10.74 -12.01
C VAL A 609 23.78 -11.51 -12.32
N ASN A 610 24.56 -11.03 -13.28
CA ASN A 610 25.83 -11.61 -13.65
C ASN A 610 26.92 -10.55 -13.64
N GLN A 611 28.09 -10.91 -13.14
CA GLN A 611 29.31 -10.10 -13.19
C GLN A 611 30.46 -10.99 -13.68
N ASP A 612 30.77 -10.86 -14.96
CA ASP A 612 31.89 -11.53 -15.57
C ASP A 612 33.12 -10.61 -15.62
N GLN A 613 34.30 -11.17 -15.34
CA GLN A 613 35.57 -10.46 -15.41
C GLN A 613 36.56 -11.26 -16.22
N ILE A 614 37.30 -10.59 -17.11
CA ILE A 614 38.38 -11.22 -17.87
C ILE A 614 39.50 -11.58 -16.88
N GLY A 615 39.85 -12.86 -16.81
CA GLY A 615 40.95 -13.38 -16.00
C GLY A 615 42.30 -13.12 -16.64
N THR A 616 43.36 -13.41 -15.90
CA THR A 616 44.74 -13.31 -16.41
C THR A 616 44.99 -14.39 -17.46
N ALA A 617 45.53 -14.02 -18.61
CA ALA A 617 45.90 -14.97 -19.65
C ALA A 617 46.91 -15.99 -19.10
N ILE A 618 46.59 -17.28 -19.24
CA ILE A 618 47.44 -18.37 -18.73
C ILE A 618 48.69 -18.50 -19.62
N ASN A 619 48.52 -18.36 -20.94
CA ASN A 619 49.58 -18.43 -21.97
C ASN A 619 49.23 -17.50 -23.14
N GLN A 620 50.20 -17.07 -23.95
CA GLN A 620 49.95 -16.24 -25.15
C GLN A 620 49.13 -16.94 -26.25
N PHE A 621 49.00 -18.27 -26.19
CA PHE A 621 48.30 -19.08 -27.19
C PHE A 621 46.87 -19.46 -26.80
N LEU A 622 46.46 -19.24 -25.55
CA LEU A 622 45.08 -19.47 -25.12
C LEU A 622 44.39 -18.15 -24.80
N PRO A 623 43.12 -17.97 -25.21
CA PRO A 623 42.33 -16.83 -24.78
C PRO A 623 42.22 -16.81 -23.24
N PRO A 624 42.16 -15.63 -22.61
CA PRO A 624 42.08 -15.51 -21.16
C PRO A 624 40.82 -16.22 -20.62
N PRO A 625 40.86 -16.85 -19.44
CA PRO A 625 39.66 -17.39 -18.82
C PRO A 625 38.69 -16.27 -18.42
N ILE A 626 37.40 -16.55 -18.32
CA ILE A 626 36.40 -15.60 -17.81
C ILE A 626 35.98 -16.04 -16.41
N ASN A 627 36.19 -15.17 -15.43
CA ASN A 627 35.74 -15.36 -14.06
C ASN A 627 34.30 -14.88 -13.94
N THR A 628 33.36 -15.79 -13.74
CA THR A 628 31.92 -15.48 -13.70
C THR A 628 31.39 -15.46 -12.27
N LYS A 629 30.47 -14.54 -11.97
CA LYS A 629 29.74 -14.45 -10.70
C LYS A 629 28.28 -14.19 -11.01
N SER A 630 27.43 -15.19 -10.83
CA SER A 630 26.01 -15.08 -11.17
C SER A 630 25.10 -15.48 -10.03
N VAL A 631 23.93 -14.84 -9.99
CA VAL A 631 22.82 -15.21 -9.10
C VAL A 631 21.52 -15.18 -9.89
N THR A 632 20.73 -16.24 -9.78
CA THR A 632 19.38 -16.32 -10.33
C THR A 632 18.42 -16.61 -9.20
N THR A 633 17.44 -15.75 -8.99
CA THR A 633 16.49 -15.88 -7.88
C THR A 633 15.13 -15.29 -8.22
N LYS A 634 14.14 -15.59 -7.39
CA LYS A 634 12.86 -14.91 -7.35
C LYS A 634 12.61 -14.39 -5.95
N VAL A 635 12.37 -13.09 -5.82
CA VAL A 635 12.22 -12.42 -4.51
C VAL A 635 11.08 -11.41 -4.52
N LEU A 636 10.36 -11.36 -3.41
CA LEU A 636 9.31 -10.37 -3.14
C LEU A 636 9.89 -9.29 -2.23
N VAL A 637 9.82 -8.03 -2.65
CA VAL A 637 10.41 -6.89 -1.94
C VAL A 637 9.41 -5.75 -1.85
N GLU A 638 9.41 -5.01 -0.75
CA GLU A 638 8.59 -3.82 -0.59
C GLU A 638 9.04 -2.67 -1.50
N ASN A 639 8.13 -1.77 -1.85
CA ASN A 639 8.47 -0.59 -2.65
C ASN A 639 9.51 0.30 -1.94
N GLY A 640 10.69 0.46 -2.53
CA GLY A 640 11.81 1.20 -1.97
C GLY A 640 12.64 0.43 -0.93
N GLY A 641 12.22 -0.77 -0.55
CA GLY A 641 12.96 -1.65 0.35
C GLY A 641 14.18 -2.26 -0.35
N THR A 642 15.24 -2.53 0.42
CA THR A 642 16.44 -3.20 -0.08
C THR A 642 16.53 -4.60 0.52
N VAL A 643 16.72 -5.61 -0.32
CA VAL A 643 16.95 -7.00 0.12
C VAL A 643 18.36 -7.46 -0.30
N VAL A 644 19.00 -8.25 0.56
CA VAL A 644 20.21 -9.00 0.20
C VAL A 644 19.76 -10.29 -0.48
N ILE A 645 20.11 -10.43 -1.76
CA ILE A 645 19.71 -11.60 -2.55
C ILE A 645 20.69 -12.76 -2.37
N GLY A 646 21.95 -12.44 -2.10
CA GLY A 646 22.98 -13.45 -1.89
C GLY A 646 24.33 -12.82 -1.61
N GLY A 647 25.25 -13.68 -1.18
CA GLY A 647 26.63 -13.31 -0.96
C GLY A 647 27.54 -14.52 -0.88
N ILE A 648 28.85 -14.27 -1.05
CA ILE A 648 29.90 -15.28 -0.95
C ILE A 648 30.98 -14.70 -0.05
N PHE A 649 31.31 -15.42 1.02
CA PHE A 649 32.46 -15.13 1.86
C PHE A 649 33.52 -16.20 1.62
N ASP A 650 34.72 -15.75 1.27
CA ASP A 650 35.86 -16.59 0.91
C ASP A 650 37.06 -16.14 1.74
N ARG A 651 37.66 -17.07 2.48
CA ARG A 651 38.85 -16.81 3.30
C ARG A 651 39.88 -17.90 3.07
N THR A 652 41.08 -17.50 2.68
CA THR A 652 42.23 -18.39 2.47
C THR A 652 43.35 -17.98 3.41
N GLU A 653 43.69 -18.87 4.35
CA GLU A 653 44.83 -18.70 5.25
C GLU A 653 45.95 -19.66 4.84
N ASN A 654 47.15 -19.12 4.58
CA ASN A 654 48.34 -19.89 4.25
C ASN A 654 49.47 -19.52 5.21
N GLU A 655 50.03 -20.51 5.89
CA GLU A 655 51.20 -20.36 6.74
C GLU A 655 52.29 -21.33 6.28
N VAL A 656 53.45 -20.78 5.89
CA VAL A 656 54.60 -21.53 5.39
C VAL A 656 55.79 -21.22 6.27
N VAL A 657 56.40 -22.27 6.84
CA VAL A 657 57.58 -22.16 7.69
C VAL A 657 58.72 -22.97 7.07
N ASN A 658 59.72 -22.27 6.53
CA ASN A 658 60.96 -22.88 6.07
C ASN A 658 62.00 -22.76 7.18
N LYS A 659 62.55 -23.86 7.68
CA LYS A 659 63.49 -23.82 8.81
C LYS A 659 64.65 -24.80 8.63
N VAL A 660 65.76 -24.50 9.28
CA VAL A 660 66.84 -25.47 9.50
C VAL A 660 66.38 -26.50 10.55
N PRO A 661 66.43 -27.81 10.26
CA PRO A 661 66.07 -28.84 11.24
C PRO A 661 66.86 -28.70 12.55
N MET A 662 66.23 -29.00 13.68
CA MET A 662 66.73 -28.78 15.06
C MET A 662 66.91 -27.30 15.44
N LEU A 663 67.72 -26.53 14.71
CA LEU A 663 68.07 -25.16 15.08
C LEU A 663 66.90 -24.18 15.00
N GLY A 664 65.97 -24.39 14.07
CA GLY A 664 64.77 -23.55 13.90
C GLY A 664 63.72 -23.69 14.99
N ASP A 665 63.82 -24.71 15.85
CA ASP A 665 62.86 -25.02 16.91
C ASP A 665 63.33 -24.59 18.31
N ILE A 666 64.53 -24.01 18.42
CA ILE A 666 65.04 -23.47 19.69
C ILE A 666 64.18 -22.27 20.12
N PRO A 667 63.73 -22.20 21.38
CA PRO A 667 63.01 -21.03 21.90
C PRO A 667 63.83 -19.74 21.71
N VAL A 668 63.18 -18.67 21.24
CA VAL A 668 63.77 -17.34 20.98
C VAL A 668 64.82 -17.32 19.85
N LEU A 669 65.84 -18.18 19.88
CA LEU A 669 66.92 -18.20 18.89
C LEU A 669 66.52 -18.86 17.57
N GLY A 670 65.51 -19.73 17.57
CA GLY A 670 65.06 -20.43 16.37
C GLY A 670 64.52 -19.51 15.26
N TYR A 671 64.10 -18.28 15.61
CA TYR A 671 63.68 -17.26 14.63
C TYR A 671 64.80 -16.85 13.66
N VAL A 672 66.08 -16.99 14.05
CA VAL A 672 67.23 -16.71 13.18
C VAL A 672 67.49 -17.84 12.16
N PHE A 673 66.92 -19.02 12.41
CA PHE A 673 67.12 -20.23 11.61
C PHE A 673 65.86 -20.64 10.83
N ARG A 674 64.88 -19.73 10.71
CA ARG A 674 63.63 -19.97 9.97
C ARG A 674 63.14 -18.72 9.23
N ASN A 675 62.41 -18.95 8.16
CA ASN A 675 61.55 -17.98 7.49
C ASN A 675 60.09 -18.40 7.74
N THR A 676 59.28 -17.44 8.17
CA THR A 676 57.83 -17.62 8.37
C THR A 676 57.08 -16.65 7.47
N THR A 677 56.27 -17.21 6.56
CA THR A 677 55.38 -16.46 5.68
C THR A 677 53.94 -16.79 6.05
N LYS A 678 53.16 -15.77 6.40
CA LYS A 678 51.73 -15.87 6.71
C LYS A 678 50.93 -14.98 5.78
N VAL A 679 49.93 -15.54 5.11
CA VAL A 679 49.03 -14.83 4.20
C VAL A 679 47.59 -15.13 4.62
N ASP A 680 46.77 -14.09 4.81
CA ASP A 680 45.34 -14.18 5.10
C ASP A 680 44.60 -13.32 4.07
N ASN A 681 43.90 -13.98 3.15
CA ASN A 681 43.12 -13.34 2.09
C ASN A 681 41.64 -13.53 2.41
N LYS A 682 40.92 -12.42 2.60
CA LYS A 682 39.46 -12.39 2.81
C LYS A 682 38.81 -11.67 1.64
N ARG A 683 37.72 -12.25 1.14
CA ARG A 683 36.92 -11.67 0.07
C ARG A 683 35.45 -11.88 0.37
N GLU A 684 34.69 -10.81 0.30
CA GLU A 684 33.25 -10.82 0.52
C GLU A 684 32.54 -10.22 -0.69
N LEU A 685 31.55 -10.93 -1.20
CA LEU A 685 30.65 -10.50 -2.25
C LEU A 685 29.24 -10.40 -1.65
N LEU A 686 28.57 -9.27 -1.82
CA LEU A 686 27.18 -9.08 -1.45
C LEU A 686 26.41 -8.47 -2.63
N ILE A 687 25.22 -9.00 -2.90
CA ILE A 687 24.33 -8.52 -3.96
C ILE A 687 23.03 -8.03 -3.31
N PHE A 688 22.76 -6.74 -3.46
CA PHE A 688 21.56 -6.08 -2.98
C PHE A 688 20.66 -5.73 -4.16
N VAL A 689 19.34 -5.74 -3.95
CA VAL A 689 18.38 -5.23 -4.93
C VAL A 689 17.35 -4.35 -4.24
N THR A 690 17.01 -3.26 -4.91
CA THR A 690 16.03 -2.26 -4.44
C THR A 690 15.08 -1.90 -5.60
N PRO A 691 13.82 -2.36 -5.58
CA PRO A 691 12.82 -1.88 -6.51
C PRO A 691 12.21 -0.56 -6.05
N ARG A 692 11.83 0.30 -6.99
CA ARG A 692 11.05 1.51 -6.76
C ARG A 692 9.97 1.65 -7.81
N ILE A 693 8.72 1.66 -7.39
CA ILE A 693 7.57 1.94 -8.26
C ILE A 693 7.60 3.44 -8.58
N LEU A 694 7.62 3.78 -9.87
CA LEU A 694 7.59 5.16 -10.32
C LEU A 694 6.14 5.66 -10.29
N SER A 695 5.89 6.76 -9.56
CA SER A 695 4.61 7.44 -9.54
C SER A 695 4.47 8.36 -10.75
N GLU A 696 3.24 8.51 -11.24
CA GLU A 696 2.85 9.28 -12.44
C GLU A 696 3.41 10.72 -12.49
N SER A 697 3.70 11.35 -11.36
CA SER A 697 4.24 12.71 -11.29
C SER A 697 5.68 12.87 -11.78
N LEU A 698 6.42 11.78 -12.05
CA LEU A 698 7.78 11.81 -12.59
C LEU A 698 7.84 11.61 -14.12
N ASN A 699 6.71 11.38 -14.79
CA ASN A 699 6.64 11.17 -16.24
C ASN A 699 6.40 12.47 -17.05
N LEU A 700 6.43 13.64 -16.40
CA LEU A 700 6.28 14.95 -17.02
C LEU A 700 7.51 15.82 -16.72
N GLN A 701 8.67 15.45 -17.29
CA GLN A 701 9.77 16.38 -17.56
C GLN A 701 10.32 16.14 -18.95
#